data_AF-A0A7I7ZV77-F1
#
_entry.id   AF-A0A7I7ZV77-F1
#
_cell.length_a   1.000
_cell.length_b   1.000
_cell.length_c   1.000
_cell.angle_alpha   90.00
_cell.angle_beta   90.00
_cell.angle_gamma   90.00
#
_symmetry.space_group_name_H-M   'P 1'
#
loop_
_entity.id
_entity.type
_entity.pdbx_description
1 polymer ?
#
loop_
_entity_poly.entity_id
_entity_poly.type
_entity_poly.pdbx_seq_one_letter_code
_entity_poly.pdbx_strand_id
1 'polypeptide(L)'
;MRALPIRVPPIYGESLESWLEAWAYRNHTCFGDLLRAVGLRNPGAQQRSSTWNIQLAPRDAAAVSTATGIDRSMLAAMTLDHYADRALRINTDTGAISRAFPWSRAQGSRFCPECLADSGGRWQLSWRLGWTFACTTHHCLLADACPHCGAVPRRRPHVDELTPQPGCCAHPAVNSTGRGSARCGGALATATVTMFGPDHPVLHAQRAINTIIDSAPTSFGIYRNRPVSRIAVLADIRAIAGRALAYATSADLQRAIPDDLIAAQHDIHDHAAQRSGPARPEIKPGLAAPARAATAALGAVYALHVLEQPDTAAAGNVLRPIVTSARDRGIAVSATNIGWGKGISPVLAGSQLAALGPLLSPTDQLRYRIGTPVPFRPAAGVDCAAALASRLPSMLWPGWSLRFVIPTCQHRQLRHALSVAVLLVSGRRNLHNAAELVHSTIDARAVSRVLQQLRKHHSWTAIRAGIIAMYDHLKDSPPPIDYQRRRRLDFRNLLPDATWEQVCCDSATPGAPPPQAVAARAFLYEQLTGSSAATISDERARSTSRNDSDELVQYMTPELACALDEYAQAFLADKGIAGEPATWQPPIDLLETLPLPGIDPGTIDLAALHDAMSIPGTTPRAAARVLGTTTDIVRYLLATRPPLRAAAPPSTSRARHNDRYGQAKAALPRETFVDLYNHQRMPLRDIAASIGASRQMATRLAHDYDIAVREPHRPTHTIVEKDWLHEQYIIRRRVLPDIAKEAGMSTSTMARWATRHGIPLRGRGGPSHRAALATQSS
;
A
#
# COMPACT_ATOMS: atom_id res chain seq x y z
N MET A 1 -41.77 -49.27 -25.47
CA MET A 1 -41.63 -48.68 -26.82
C MET A 1 -40.95 -49.69 -27.71
N ARG A 2 -41.43 -49.89 -28.94
CA ARG A 2 -40.70 -50.67 -29.95
C ARG A 2 -39.70 -49.76 -30.65
N ALA A 3 -38.55 -50.29 -31.03
CA ALA A 3 -37.50 -49.52 -31.65
C ALA A 3 -37.86 -49.25 -33.13
N LEU A 4 -37.63 -48.02 -33.62
CA LEU A 4 -38.00 -47.63 -35.00
C LEU A 4 -37.15 -48.36 -36.07
N PRO A 5 -37.72 -48.78 -37.21
CA PRO A 5 -37.05 -49.66 -38.17
C PRO A 5 -35.95 -48.96 -38.99
N ILE A 6 -36.16 -47.70 -39.40
CA ILE A 6 -35.15 -46.92 -40.11
C ILE A 6 -34.28 -46.21 -39.08
N ARG A 7 -32.96 -46.35 -39.15
CA ARG A 7 -32.00 -45.68 -38.25
C ARG A 7 -31.29 -44.55 -38.98
N VAL A 8 -31.12 -43.42 -38.29
CA VAL A 8 -30.27 -42.31 -38.74
C VAL A 8 -29.28 -42.04 -37.61
N PRO A 9 -27.96 -42.22 -37.82
CA PRO A 9 -26.99 -41.93 -36.77
C PRO A 9 -26.86 -40.40 -36.55
N PRO A 10 -26.69 -39.95 -35.29
CA PRO A 10 -26.33 -38.56 -35.01
C PRO A 10 -24.90 -38.27 -35.51
N ILE A 11 -24.65 -37.04 -35.95
CA ILE A 11 -23.29 -36.60 -36.28
C ILE A 11 -22.63 -35.91 -35.07
N TYR A 12 -21.30 -35.76 -35.10
CA TYR A 12 -20.57 -35.08 -34.02
C TYR A 12 -21.07 -33.63 -33.83
N GLY A 13 -21.35 -33.28 -32.58
CA GLY A 13 -21.82 -31.94 -32.18
C GLY A 13 -23.25 -31.60 -32.58
N GLU A 14 -24.02 -32.54 -33.16
CA GLU A 14 -25.37 -32.27 -33.64
C GLU A 14 -26.36 -31.95 -32.52
N SER A 15 -27.25 -31.00 -32.77
CA SER A 15 -28.39 -30.77 -31.87
C SER A 15 -29.45 -31.88 -31.96
N LEU A 16 -30.09 -32.19 -30.83
CA LEU A 16 -31.15 -33.20 -30.75
C LEU A 16 -32.31 -32.90 -31.70
N GLU A 17 -32.71 -31.63 -31.81
CA GLU A 17 -33.72 -31.16 -32.77
C GLU A 17 -33.36 -31.49 -34.23
N SER A 18 -32.13 -31.17 -34.64
CA SER A 18 -31.65 -31.44 -36.01
C SER A 18 -31.62 -32.93 -36.31
N TRP A 19 -31.19 -33.72 -35.33
CA TRP A 19 -31.10 -35.16 -35.51
C TRP A 19 -32.48 -35.76 -35.78
N LEU A 20 -33.47 -35.38 -34.96
CA LEU A 20 -34.87 -35.79 -35.09
C LEU A 20 -35.51 -35.26 -36.38
N GLU A 21 -35.21 -34.02 -36.80
CA GLU A 21 -35.73 -33.47 -38.05
C GLU A 21 -35.29 -34.26 -39.27
N ALA A 22 -33.99 -34.60 -39.41
CA ALA A 22 -33.59 -35.39 -40.57
C ALA A 22 -34.03 -36.86 -40.46
N TRP A 23 -34.30 -37.35 -39.25
CA TRP A 23 -34.91 -38.66 -39.10
C TRP A 23 -36.38 -38.67 -39.54
N ALA A 24 -37.13 -37.61 -39.25
CA ALA A 24 -38.50 -37.42 -39.72
C ALA A 24 -38.53 -37.31 -41.25
N TYR A 25 -37.62 -36.52 -41.81
CA TYR A 25 -37.42 -36.40 -43.27
C TYR A 25 -37.14 -37.76 -43.91
N ARG A 26 -36.21 -38.55 -43.35
CA ARG A 26 -35.84 -39.86 -43.88
C ARG A 26 -36.96 -40.89 -43.83
N ASN A 27 -37.88 -40.78 -42.86
CA ASN A 27 -39.06 -41.65 -42.74
C ASN A 27 -40.30 -41.08 -43.46
N HIS A 28 -40.19 -39.91 -44.09
CA HIS A 28 -41.32 -39.20 -44.70
C HIS A 28 -42.51 -38.99 -43.74
N THR A 29 -42.23 -38.77 -42.46
CA THR A 29 -43.26 -38.61 -41.42
C THR A 29 -43.31 -37.17 -40.92
N CYS A 30 -44.49 -36.74 -40.50
CA CYS A 30 -44.67 -35.46 -39.83
C CYS A 30 -43.86 -35.42 -38.52
N PHE A 31 -43.33 -34.25 -38.16
CA PHE A 31 -42.43 -34.13 -37.00
C PHE A 31 -43.10 -34.53 -35.69
N GLY A 32 -44.37 -34.15 -35.50
CA GLY A 32 -45.13 -34.49 -34.30
C GLY A 32 -45.34 -36.00 -34.12
N ASP A 33 -45.46 -36.75 -35.22
CA ASP A 33 -45.60 -38.21 -35.19
C ASP A 33 -44.30 -38.87 -34.74
N LEU A 34 -43.16 -38.41 -35.27
CA LEU A 34 -41.86 -38.88 -34.84
C LEU A 34 -41.63 -38.58 -33.36
N LEU A 35 -41.90 -37.34 -32.92
CA LEU A 35 -41.73 -36.95 -31.52
C LEU A 35 -42.55 -37.86 -30.59
N ARG A 36 -43.83 -38.10 -30.92
CA ARG A 36 -44.68 -39.03 -30.15
C ARG A 36 -44.12 -40.45 -30.14
N ALA A 37 -43.60 -40.93 -31.26
CA ALA A 37 -43.02 -42.26 -31.38
C ALA A 37 -41.77 -42.45 -30.50
N VAL A 38 -40.95 -41.40 -30.32
CA VAL A 38 -39.78 -41.42 -29.43
C VAL A 38 -40.10 -40.98 -27.99
N GLY A 39 -41.36 -40.72 -27.67
CA GLY A 39 -41.83 -40.34 -26.33
C GLY A 39 -41.67 -38.87 -25.97
N LEU A 40 -41.40 -38.01 -26.96
CA LEU A 40 -41.33 -36.55 -26.80
C LEU A 40 -42.66 -35.88 -27.20
N ARG A 41 -42.84 -34.65 -26.74
CA ARG A 41 -43.95 -33.78 -27.15
C ARG A 41 -43.43 -32.42 -27.57
N ASN A 42 -43.96 -31.88 -28.65
CA ASN A 42 -43.71 -30.49 -29.00
C ASN A 42 -44.58 -29.60 -28.11
N PRO A 43 -44.04 -28.58 -27.44
CA PRO A 43 -44.89 -27.58 -26.84
C PRO A 43 -45.53 -26.79 -27.99
N GLY A 44 -46.87 -26.84 -28.09
CA GLY A 44 -47.60 -26.30 -29.24
C GLY A 44 -47.27 -24.84 -29.58
N ALA A 45 -47.73 -24.36 -30.74
CA ALA A 45 -47.32 -23.11 -31.40
C ALA A 45 -47.30 -21.80 -30.57
N GLN A 46 -47.89 -21.79 -29.36
CA GLN A 46 -47.84 -20.68 -28.40
C GLN A 46 -46.55 -20.61 -27.58
N GLN A 47 -45.81 -21.72 -27.42
CA GLN A 47 -44.53 -21.75 -26.72
C GLN A 47 -43.35 -21.46 -27.66
N ARG A 48 -42.36 -20.73 -27.13
CA ARG A 48 -41.26 -20.16 -27.93
C ARG A 48 -40.01 -21.05 -28.02
N SER A 49 -39.93 -22.15 -27.27
CA SER A 49 -38.83 -23.12 -27.33
C SER A 49 -39.27 -24.47 -26.77
N SER A 50 -38.75 -25.56 -27.31
CA SER A 50 -38.89 -26.90 -26.74
C SER A 50 -38.03 -27.06 -25.50
N THR A 51 -38.63 -27.39 -24.36
CA THR A 51 -37.90 -27.61 -23.09
C THR A 51 -36.89 -28.74 -23.21
N TRP A 52 -37.22 -29.81 -23.94
CA TRP A 52 -36.36 -30.97 -24.19
C TRP A 52 -35.11 -30.66 -25.04
N ASN A 53 -35.10 -29.56 -25.79
CA ASN A 53 -33.89 -29.08 -26.49
C ASN A 53 -32.92 -28.35 -25.55
N ILE A 54 -33.46 -27.80 -24.45
CA ILE A 54 -32.65 -27.14 -23.43
C ILE A 54 -32.11 -28.21 -22.47
N GLN A 55 -33.01 -29.00 -21.88
CA GLN A 55 -32.67 -30.06 -20.94
C GLN A 55 -33.63 -31.24 -21.12
N LEU A 56 -33.09 -32.43 -21.32
CA LEU A 56 -33.88 -33.64 -21.51
C LEU A 56 -34.17 -34.29 -20.14
N ALA A 57 -35.44 -34.36 -19.75
CA ALA A 57 -35.82 -34.99 -18.49
C ALA A 57 -35.40 -36.48 -18.48
N PRO A 58 -35.03 -37.07 -17.34
CA PRO A 58 -34.56 -38.46 -17.28
C PRO A 58 -35.53 -39.48 -17.89
N ARG A 59 -36.84 -39.23 -17.75
CA ARG A 59 -37.91 -40.05 -18.35
C ARG A 59 -37.89 -39.96 -19.88
N ASP A 60 -37.76 -38.76 -20.41
CA ASP A 60 -37.73 -38.50 -21.85
C ASP A 60 -36.45 -39.06 -22.47
N ALA A 61 -35.31 -38.91 -21.79
CA ALA A 61 -34.04 -39.51 -22.19
C ALA A 61 -34.13 -41.05 -22.25
N ALA A 62 -34.78 -41.69 -21.28
CA ALA A 62 -35.00 -43.13 -21.29
C ALA A 62 -35.92 -43.59 -22.44
N ALA A 63 -36.98 -42.83 -22.70
CA ALA A 63 -37.90 -43.08 -23.81
C ALA A 63 -37.19 -42.98 -25.17
N VAL A 64 -36.50 -41.87 -25.41
CA VAL A 64 -35.74 -41.65 -26.65
C VAL A 64 -34.65 -42.71 -26.78
N SER A 65 -33.87 -42.99 -25.74
CA SER A 65 -32.84 -44.04 -25.79
C SER A 65 -33.42 -45.41 -26.16
N THR A 66 -34.57 -45.79 -25.59
CA THR A 66 -35.24 -47.07 -25.90
C THR A 66 -35.77 -47.12 -27.33
N ALA A 67 -36.39 -46.04 -27.82
CA ALA A 67 -36.96 -45.99 -29.17
C ALA A 67 -35.87 -45.96 -30.26
N THR A 68 -34.71 -45.41 -29.92
CA THR A 68 -33.69 -45.02 -30.91
C THR A 68 -32.42 -45.87 -30.87
N GLY A 69 -32.12 -46.49 -29.74
CA GLY A 69 -30.86 -47.22 -29.51
C GLY A 69 -29.66 -46.32 -29.22
N ILE A 70 -29.86 -44.99 -29.12
CA ILE A 70 -28.80 -44.04 -28.78
C ILE A 70 -28.62 -44.00 -27.27
N ASP A 71 -27.36 -43.97 -26.83
CA ASP A 71 -27.03 -43.89 -25.41
C ASP A 71 -27.48 -42.56 -24.78
N ARG A 72 -27.87 -42.60 -23.50
CA ARG A 72 -28.38 -41.43 -22.78
C ARG A 72 -27.34 -40.32 -22.65
N SER A 73 -26.05 -40.65 -22.54
CA SER A 73 -24.97 -39.65 -22.47
C SER A 73 -24.82 -38.88 -23.78
N MET A 74 -24.94 -39.57 -24.93
CA MET A 74 -24.95 -38.94 -26.25
C MET A 74 -26.17 -38.03 -26.41
N LEU A 75 -27.36 -38.49 -26.00
CA LEU A 75 -28.58 -37.66 -26.03
C LEU A 75 -28.42 -36.39 -25.18
N ALA A 76 -27.81 -36.50 -23.99
CA ALA A 76 -27.52 -35.35 -23.15
C ALA A 76 -26.54 -34.37 -23.83
N ALA A 77 -25.49 -34.89 -24.49
CA ALA A 77 -24.52 -34.09 -25.24
C ALA A 77 -25.14 -33.34 -26.45
N MET A 78 -26.28 -33.80 -26.96
CA MET A 78 -27.04 -33.17 -28.05
C MET A 78 -28.03 -32.09 -27.56
N THR A 79 -28.08 -31.80 -26.25
CA THR A 79 -28.93 -30.75 -25.64
C THR A 79 -28.10 -29.63 -25.05
N LEU A 80 -28.70 -28.44 -24.86
CA LEU A 80 -27.98 -27.28 -24.30
C LEU A 80 -27.51 -27.49 -22.85
N ASP A 81 -28.05 -28.48 -22.14
CA ASP A 81 -27.59 -28.93 -20.82
C ASP A 81 -26.11 -29.35 -20.84
N HIS A 82 -25.60 -29.82 -21.99
CA HIS A 82 -24.17 -30.08 -22.19
C HIS A 82 -23.27 -28.88 -21.88
N TYR A 83 -23.80 -27.66 -22.07
CA TYR A 83 -23.11 -26.39 -21.83
C TYR A 83 -23.54 -25.70 -20.53
N ALA A 84 -24.41 -26.32 -19.73
CA ALA A 84 -24.82 -25.80 -18.43
C ALA A 84 -23.60 -25.61 -17.52
N ASP A 85 -23.50 -24.42 -16.92
CA ASP A 85 -22.40 -23.96 -16.07
C ASP A 85 -21.00 -23.98 -16.75
N ARG A 86 -20.94 -24.23 -18.06
CA ARG A 86 -19.73 -24.12 -18.90
C ARG A 86 -19.75 -22.88 -19.78
N ALA A 87 -20.85 -22.66 -20.49
CA ALA A 87 -21.01 -21.55 -21.43
C ALA A 87 -22.36 -20.81 -21.30
N LEU A 88 -23.33 -21.43 -20.63
CA LEU A 88 -24.65 -20.86 -20.34
C LEU A 88 -25.13 -21.28 -18.95
N ARG A 89 -26.16 -20.61 -18.44
CA ARG A 89 -26.82 -21.00 -17.18
C ARG A 89 -28.29 -21.29 -17.42
N ILE A 90 -28.75 -22.44 -16.94
CA ILE A 90 -30.17 -22.82 -16.96
C ILE A 90 -30.76 -22.47 -15.60
N ASN A 91 -31.88 -21.76 -15.58
CA ASN A 91 -32.59 -21.44 -14.35
C ASN A 91 -33.45 -22.64 -13.94
N THR A 92 -33.20 -23.19 -12.76
CA THR A 92 -33.87 -24.36 -12.19
C THR A 92 -35.38 -24.18 -12.04
N ASP A 93 -35.84 -22.96 -11.74
CA ASP A 93 -37.25 -22.68 -11.43
C ASP A 93 -38.10 -22.54 -12.70
N THR A 94 -37.48 -22.15 -13.82
CA THR A 94 -38.18 -21.84 -15.07
C THR A 94 -37.80 -22.77 -16.23
N GLY A 95 -36.75 -23.58 -16.08
CA GLY A 95 -36.16 -24.37 -17.17
C GLY A 95 -35.61 -23.52 -18.33
N ALA A 96 -35.51 -22.20 -18.14
CA ALA A 96 -35.14 -21.24 -19.18
C ALA A 96 -33.67 -20.84 -19.08
N ILE A 97 -33.08 -20.48 -20.22
CA ILE A 97 -31.70 -19.99 -20.28
C ILE A 97 -31.63 -18.58 -19.71
N SER A 98 -30.74 -18.38 -18.75
CA SER A 98 -30.40 -17.05 -18.23
C SER A 98 -29.75 -16.20 -19.32
N ARG A 99 -30.41 -15.12 -19.73
CA ARG A 99 -29.89 -14.21 -20.77
C ARG A 99 -28.67 -13.44 -20.31
N ALA A 100 -28.60 -13.13 -19.02
CA ALA A 100 -27.66 -12.18 -18.44
C ALA A 100 -26.29 -12.79 -18.09
N PHE A 101 -26.14 -14.12 -18.15
CA PHE A 101 -24.96 -14.80 -17.64
C PHE A 101 -24.56 -16.03 -18.49
N PRO A 102 -23.31 -16.14 -18.99
CA PRO A 102 -22.28 -15.11 -19.13
C PRO A 102 -22.30 -14.39 -20.49
N TRP A 103 -23.06 -14.83 -21.50
CA TRP A 103 -23.44 -14.11 -22.75
C TRP A 103 -24.41 -14.99 -23.57
N SER A 104 -25.48 -15.48 -22.93
CA SER A 104 -26.31 -16.52 -23.55
C SER A 104 -27.34 -15.96 -24.53
N ARG A 105 -27.63 -16.76 -25.56
CA ARG A 105 -28.72 -16.51 -26.53
C ARG A 105 -29.90 -17.40 -26.16
N ALA A 106 -31.07 -16.78 -25.93
CA ALA A 106 -32.26 -17.51 -25.52
C ALA A 106 -33.04 -18.13 -26.69
N GLN A 107 -32.88 -17.64 -27.93
CA GLN A 107 -33.67 -18.05 -29.10
C GLN A 107 -32.89 -17.93 -30.41
N GLY A 108 -33.25 -18.77 -31.37
CA GLY A 108 -32.66 -18.79 -32.70
C GLY A 108 -31.30 -19.49 -32.72
N SER A 109 -30.84 -19.81 -33.93
CA SER A 109 -29.52 -20.39 -34.18
C SER A 109 -28.86 -19.64 -35.32
N ARG A 110 -27.54 -19.43 -35.19
CA ARG A 110 -26.71 -19.11 -36.35
C ARG A 110 -26.44 -20.41 -37.13
N PHE A 111 -25.83 -20.30 -38.30
CA PHE A 111 -25.42 -21.48 -39.08
C PHE A 111 -24.28 -21.18 -40.03
N CYS A 112 -23.52 -22.22 -40.39
CA CYS A 112 -22.57 -22.17 -41.49
C CYS A 112 -23.25 -22.76 -42.74
N PRO A 113 -23.36 -22.01 -43.85
CA PRO A 113 -24.00 -22.49 -45.08
C PRO A 113 -23.29 -23.73 -45.65
N GLU A 114 -21.95 -23.72 -45.66
CA GLU A 114 -21.12 -24.84 -46.12
C GLU A 114 -21.29 -26.09 -45.27
N CYS A 115 -21.27 -25.98 -43.93
CA CYS A 115 -21.57 -27.12 -43.05
C CYS A 115 -22.97 -27.70 -43.31
N LEU A 116 -23.97 -26.85 -43.59
CA LEU A 116 -25.31 -27.34 -43.92
C LEU A 116 -25.30 -28.04 -45.28
N ALA A 117 -24.52 -27.57 -46.26
CA ALA A 117 -24.38 -28.24 -47.55
C ALA A 117 -23.71 -29.62 -47.38
N ASP A 118 -22.58 -29.68 -46.68
CA ASP A 118 -21.77 -30.88 -46.47
C ASP A 118 -22.52 -31.98 -45.69
N SER A 119 -23.33 -31.57 -44.72
CA SER A 119 -24.02 -32.51 -43.83
C SER A 119 -25.43 -32.90 -44.29
N GLY A 120 -25.93 -32.32 -45.38
CA GLY A 120 -27.33 -32.51 -45.80
C GLY A 120 -28.33 -31.81 -44.88
N GLY A 121 -27.97 -30.64 -44.37
CA GLY A 121 -28.87 -29.76 -43.61
C GLY A 121 -28.86 -29.96 -42.09
N ARG A 122 -27.78 -30.53 -41.54
CA ARG A 122 -27.67 -30.91 -40.12
C ARG A 122 -27.02 -29.79 -39.30
N TRP A 123 -27.60 -29.51 -38.13
CA TRP A 123 -27.24 -28.34 -37.32
C TRP A 123 -26.42 -28.71 -36.10
N GLN A 124 -25.35 -27.96 -35.90
CA GLN A 124 -24.50 -28.02 -34.73
C GLN A 124 -25.19 -27.39 -33.51
N LEU A 125 -25.13 -28.05 -32.37
CA LEU A 125 -25.66 -27.56 -31.10
C LEU A 125 -24.97 -26.26 -30.68
N SER A 126 -23.66 -26.17 -30.89
CA SER A 126 -22.84 -25.00 -30.53
C SER A 126 -23.30 -23.71 -31.21
N TRP A 127 -23.95 -23.77 -32.37
CA TRP A 127 -24.47 -22.59 -33.09
C TRP A 127 -25.64 -21.89 -32.38
N ARG A 128 -26.24 -22.54 -31.37
CA ARG A 128 -27.22 -21.92 -30.47
C ARG A 128 -26.57 -21.06 -29.37
N LEU A 129 -25.26 -21.20 -29.16
CA LEU A 129 -24.53 -20.39 -28.18
C LEU A 129 -24.29 -18.98 -28.72
N GLY A 130 -24.39 -17.97 -27.84
CA GLY A 130 -24.00 -16.60 -28.16
C GLY A 130 -22.51 -16.48 -28.52
N TRP A 131 -21.70 -17.39 -27.97
CA TRP A 131 -20.26 -17.54 -28.10
C TRP A 131 -19.78 -18.06 -29.45
N THR A 132 -20.69 -18.56 -30.29
CA THR A 132 -20.35 -19.16 -31.59
C THR A 132 -20.75 -18.20 -32.69
N PHE A 133 -19.78 -17.50 -33.28
CA PHE A 133 -19.96 -16.49 -34.33
C PHE A 133 -19.20 -16.79 -35.62
N ALA A 134 -18.23 -17.70 -35.59
CA ALA A 134 -17.50 -18.14 -36.78
C ALA A 134 -17.45 -19.67 -36.89
N CYS A 135 -17.36 -20.18 -38.12
CA CYS A 135 -17.05 -21.56 -38.41
C CYS A 135 -15.53 -21.73 -38.49
N THR A 136 -14.95 -22.58 -37.64
CA THR A 136 -13.52 -22.88 -37.66
C THR A 136 -13.13 -23.94 -38.69
N THR A 137 -14.10 -24.61 -39.31
CA THR A 137 -13.89 -25.61 -40.37
C THR A 137 -13.87 -24.92 -41.75
N HIS A 138 -14.88 -24.10 -42.03
CA HIS A 138 -15.02 -23.38 -43.31
C HIS A 138 -14.52 -21.94 -43.24
N HIS A 139 -13.92 -21.52 -42.12
CA HIS A 139 -13.23 -20.24 -41.96
C HIS A 139 -14.09 -19.01 -42.28
N CYS A 140 -15.35 -19.00 -41.86
CA CYS A 140 -16.32 -17.96 -42.22
C CYS A 140 -17.13 -17.45 -41.03
N LEU A 141 -17.71 -16.25 -41.13
CA LEU A 141 -18.76 -15.82 -40.19
C LEU A 141 -20.00 -16.70 -40.36
N LEU A 142 -20.66 -17.00 -39.24
CA LEU A 142 -21.94 -17.70 -39.30
C LEU A 142 -23.05 -16.76 -39.79
N ALA A 143 -23.90 -17.26 -40.67
CA ALA A 143 -25.13 -16.59 -41.05
C ALA A 143 -26.13 -16.62 -39.88
N ASP A 144 -26.90 -15.55 -39.72
CA ASP A 144 -27.87 -15.35 -38.64
C ASP A 144 -29.31 -15.12 -39.15
N ALA A 145 -29.48 -15.05 -40.47
CA ALA A 145 -30.75 -14.84 -41.16
C ALA A 145 -30.86 -15.72 -42.41
N CYS A 146 -32.08 -16.11 -42.77
CA CYS A 146 -32.36 -16.77 -44.04
C CYS A 146 -32.08 -15.80 -45.22
N PRO A 147 -31.39 -16.23 -46.28
CA PRO A 147 -31.09 -15.36 -47.43
C PRO A 147 -32.34 -14.99 -48.24
N HIS A 148 -33.42 -15.77 -48.13
CA HIS A 148 -34.66 -15.55 -48.87
C HIS A 148 -35.67 -14.67 -48.11
N CYS A 149 -36.01 -15.03 -46.86
CA CYS A 149 -37.03 -14.30 -46.09
C CYS A 149 -36.47 -13.38 -44.99
N GLY A 150 -35.15 -13.36 -44.76
CA GLY A 150 -34.51 -12.55 -43.72
C GLY A 150 -34.79 -12.98 -42.28
N ALA A 151 -35.61 -14.02 -42.06
CA ALA A 151 -35.97 -14.47 -40.72
C ALA A 151 -34.81 -15.19 -40.01
N VAL A 152 -34.75 -15.04 -38.68
CA VAL A 152 -33.79 -15.77 -37.84
C VAL A 152 -34.18 -17.25 -37.77
N PRO A 153 -33.32 -18.18 -38.23
CA PRO A 153 -33.61 -19.61 -38.18
C PRO A 153 -33.80 -20.13 -36.76
N ARG A 154 -34.60 -21.19 -36.61
CA ARG A 154 -34.85 -21.90 -35.34
C ARG A 154 -35.29 -21.01 -34.18
N ARG A 155 -35.90 -19.85 -34.47
CA ARG A 155 -36.49 -18.96 -33.46
C ARG A 155 -37.75 -19.58 -32.82
N ARG A 156 -38.42 -20.47 -33.55
CA ARG A 156 -39.59 -21.25 -33.10
C ARG A 156 -39.32 -22.73 -33.38
N PRO A 157 -39.90 -23.65 -32.60
CA PRO A 157 -39.87 -25.08 -32.91
C PRO A 157 -40.47 -25.36 -34.29
N HIS A 158 -40.07 -26.47 -34.90
CA HIS A 158 -40.72 -26.98 -36.09
C HIS A 158 -42.21 -27.29 -35.81
N VAL A 159 -43.06 -27.19 -36.84
CA VAL A 159 -44.50 -27.47 -36.71
C VAL A 159 -44.77 -28.97 -36.80
N ASP A 160 -45.70 -29.46 -35.99
CA ASP A 160 -45.96 -30.89 -35.80
C ASP A 160 -46.49 -31.58 -37.06
N GLU A 161 -47.40 -30.92 -37.77
CA GLU A 161 -48.12 -31.48 -38.92
C GLU A 161 -47.28 -31.50 -40.21
N LEU A 162 -46.06 -30.96 -40.20
CA LEU A 162 -45.21 -30.87 -41.38
C LEU A 162 -44.02 -31.82 -41.29
N THR A 163 -43.68 -32.46 -42.41
CA THR A 163 -42.42 -33.18 -42.59
C THR A 163 -41.27 -32.16 -42.68
N PRO A 164 -40.26 -32.21 -41.79
CA PRO A 164 -39.11 -31.32 -41.86
C PRO A 164 -38.36 -31.43 -43.18
N GLN A 165 -37.79 -30.31 -43.62
CA GLN A 165 -36.92 -30.22 -44.79
C GLN A 165 -35.54 -29.74 -44.34
N PRO A 166 -34.62 -30.65 -43.96
CA PRO A 166 -33.28 -30.29 -43.52
C PRO A 166 -32.59 -29.34 -44.51
N GLY A 167 -31.91 -28.31 -44.00
CA GLY A 167 -31.24 -27.30 -44.85
C GLY A 167 -32.16 -26.21 -45.43
N CYS A 168 -33.48 -26.32 -45.27
CA CYS A 168 -34.44 -25.32 -45.76
C CYS A 168 -35.03 -24.47 -44.63
N CYS A 169 -35.45 -23.25 -44.96
CA CYS A 169 -36.05 -22.33 -43.99
C CYS A 169 -37.47 -22.76 -43.59
N ALA A 170 -37.66 -23.08 -42.31
CA ALA A 170 -38.95 -23.41 -41.71
C ALA A 170 -39.74 -22.18 -41.19
N HIS A 171 -39.36 -20.96 -41.56
CA HIS A 171 -40.15 -19.77 -41.20
C HIS A 171 -41.48 -19.76 -41.98
N PRO A 172 -42.61 -19.30 -41.41
CA PRO A 172 -43.82 -19.07 -42.18
C PRO A 172 -43.57 -18.14 -43.37
N ALA A 173 -44.13 -18.48 -44.54
CA ALA A 173 -44.05 -17.63 -45.72
C ALA A 173 -44.77 -16.29 -45.49
N VAL A 174 -44.31 -15.25 -46.17
CA VAL A 174 -44.90 -13.91 -46.10
C VAL A 174 -46.38 -14.01 -46.53
N ASN A 175 -47.28 -13.35 -45.79
CA ASN A 175 -48.74 -13.35 -46.00
C ASN A 175 -49.48 -14.67 -45.72
N SER A 176 -48.83 -15.65 -45.10
CA SER A 176 -49.47 -16.90 -44.70
C SER A 176 -49.88 -16.89 -43.22
N THR A 177 -51.16 -17.15 -42.91
CA THR A 177 -51.69 -17.22 -41.53
C THR A 177 -52.22 -18.63 -41.23
N GLY A 178 -52.17 -19.06 -39.96
CA GLY A 178 -52.64 -20.38 -39.53
C GLY A 178 -51.53 -21.43 -39.30
N ARG A 179 -51.92 -22.60 -38.76
CA ARG A 179 -50.97 -23.66 -38.33
C ARG A 179 -50.33 -24.43 -39.51
N GLY A 180 -51.09 -24.66 -40.58
CA GLY A 180 -50.64 -25.31 -41.83
C GLY A 180 -50.10 -24.35 -42.90
N SER A 181 -49.69 -23.14 -42.51
CA SER A 181 -49.26 -22.12 -43.47
C SER A 181 -48.00 -22.56 -44.24
N ALA A 182 -47.89 -22.19 -45.53
CA ALA A 182 -46.72 -22.47 -46.34
C ALA A 182 -45.44 -21.97 -45.64
N ARG A 183 -44.35 -22.73 -45.77
CA ARG A 183 -43.03 -22.36 -45.23
C ARG A 183 -42.22 -21.64 -46.29
N CYS A 184 -41.29 -20.80 -45.86
CA CYS A 184 -40.38 -20.08 -46.74
C CYS A 184 -39.65 -21.03 -47.70
N GLY A 185 -39.19 -22.19 -47.22
CA GLY A 185 -38.56 -23.21 -48.07
C GLY A 185 -37.22 -22.82 -48.67
N GLY A 186 -36.75 -21.58 -48.49
CA GLY A 186 -35.48 -21.10 -49.04
C GLY A 186 -34.31 -21.93 -48.53
N ALA A 187 -33.44 -22.36 -49.44
CA ALA A 187 -32.22 -23.09 -49.13
C ALA A 187 -31.31 -22.20 -48.28
N LEU A 188 -30.92 -22.68 -47.09
CA LEU A 188 -30.06 -21.92 -46.18
C LEU A 188 -28.59 -21.99 -46.60
N ALA A 189 -28.20 -23.07 -47.30
CA ALA A 189 -26.84 -23.24 -47.83
C ALA A 189 -26.44 -22.17 -48.86
N THR A 190 -27.39 -21.42 -49.43
CA THR A 190 -27.10 -20.33 -50.39
C THR A 190 -26.82 -18.98 -49.72
N ALA A 191 -26.79 -18.92 -48.39
CA ALA A 191 -26.51 -17.67 -47.69
C ALA A 191 -25.05 -17.24 -47.89
N THR A 192 -24.86 -15.98 -48.31
CA THR A 192 -23.53 -15.38 -48.42
C THR A 192 -22.95 -15.09 -47.03
N VAL A 193 -21.68 -15.46 -46.83
CA VAL A 193 -20.94 -15.23 -45.59
C VAL A 193 -19.55 -14.66 -45.88
N THR A 194 -19.03 -13.85 -44.96
CA THR A 194 -17.66 -13.35 -45.04
C THR A 194 -16.68 -14.47 -44.69
N MET A 195 -15.70 -14.69 -45.58
CA MET A 195 -14.62 -15.68 -45.43
C MET A 195 -13.36 -15.01 -44.88
N PHE A 196 -12.55 -15.76 -44.13
CA PHE A 196 -11.29 -15.30 -43.58
C PHE A 196 -10.17 -16.33 -43.81
N GLY A 197 -8.91 -15.88 -43.74
CA GLY A 197 -7.76 -16.78 -43.71
C GLY A 197 -7.71 -17.61 -42.42
N PRO A 198 -7.03 -18.77 -42.41
CA PRO A 198 -6.98 -19.70 -41.26
C PRO A 198 -6.41 -19.08 -39.97
N ASP A 199 -5.51 -18.11 -40.11
CA ASP A 199 -4.84 -17.40 -39.01
C ASP A 199 -5.52 -16.07 -38.64
N HIS A 200 -6.69 -15.79 -39.21
CA HIS A 200 -7.39 -14.54 -38.97
C HIS A 200 -7.84 -14.41 -37.49
N PRO A 201 -7.75 -13.21 -36.87
CA PRO A 201 -8.12 -12.99 -35.47
C PRO A 201 -9.54 -13.44 -35.09
N VAL A 202 -10.49 -13.42 -36.03
CA VAL A 202 -11.86 -13.94 -35.81
C VAL A 202 -11.85 -15.45 -35.52
N LEU A 203 -11.07 -16.22 -36.28
CA LEU A 203 -10.99 -17.67 -36.12
C LEU A 203 -10.19 -18.03 -34.87
N HIS A 204 -9.10 -17.29 -34.61
CA HIS A 204 -8.37 -17.39 -33.34
C HIS A 204 -9.30 -17.15 -32.16
N ALA A 205 -10.10 -16.08 -32.20
CA ALA A 205 -11.05 -15.76 -31.13
C ALA A 205 -12.09 -16.86 -30.92
N GLN A 206 -12.64 -17.41 -32.00
CA GLN A 206 -13.59 -18.52 -31.91
C GLN A 206 -12.94 -19.78 -31.30
N ARG A 207 -11.73 -20.16 -31.73
CA ARG A 207 -10.99 -21.33 -31.21
C ARG A 207 -10.64 -21.14 -29.73
N ALA A 208 -10.20 -19.95 -29.34
CA ALA A 208 -9.90 -19.62 -27.94
C ALA A 208 -11.15 -19.75 -27.05
N ILE A 209 -12.30 -19.21 -27.49
CA ILE A 209 -13.57 -19.33 -26.76
C ILE A 209 -14.03 -20.79 -26.66
N ASN A 210 -13.94 -21.56 -27.73
CA ASN A 210 -14.25 -23.00 -27.69
C ASN A 210 -13.37 -23.70 -26.65
N THR A 211 -12.06 -23.41 -26.66
CA THR A 211 -11.10 -23.97 -25.68
C THR A 211 -11.45 -23.57 -24.24
N ILE A 212 -11.86 -22.33 -23.99
CA ILE A 212 -12.32 -21.86 -22.66
C ILE A 212 -13.59 -22.59 -22.21
N ILE A 213 -14.53 -22.85 -23.13
CA ILE A 213 -15.78 -23.57 -22.82
C ILE A 213 -15.49 -25.03 -22.48
N ASP A 214 -14.51 -25.64 -23.15
CA ASP A 214 -14.17 -27.05 -22.98
C ASP A 214 -13.24 -27.31 -21.79
N SER A 215 -12.24 -26.45 -21.58
CA SER A 215 -11.16 -26.68 -20.61
C SER A 215 -11.25 -25.79 -19.36
N ALA A 216 -10.76 -26.27 -18.21
CA ALA A 216 -10.51 -25.44 -17.01
C ALA A 216 -9.38 -26.04 -16.14
N PRO A 217 -8.66 -25.21 -15.35
CA PRO A 217 -8.68 -23.75 -15.30
C PRO A 217 -7.93 -23.09 -16.47
N THR A 218 -8.17 -21.80 -16.71
CA THR A 218 -7.54 -21.04 -17.81
C THR A 218 -6.42 -20.13 -17.29
N SER A 219 -5.25 -20.19 -17.93
CA SER A 219 -4.03 -19.49 -17.51
C SER A 219 -3.29 -18.85 -18.70
N PHE A 220 -3.95 -17.98 -19.46
CA PHE A 220 -3.37 -17.24 -20.58
C PHE A 220 -3.38 -15.73 -20.32
N GLY A 221 -2.54 -14.99 -21.05
CA GLY A 221 -2.47 -13.52 -20.97
C GLY A 221 -2.45 -13.00 -19.54
N ILE A 222 -3.38 -12.12 -19.21
CA ILE A 222 -3.47 -11.46 -17.89
C ILE A 222 -3.70 -12.46 -16.74
N TYR A 223 -4.18 -13.67 -17.04
CA TYR A 223 -4.46 -14.72 -16.06
C TYR A 223 -3.27 -15.65 -15.77
N ARG A 224 -2.13 -15.48 -16.46
CA ARG A 224 -0.97 -16.40 -16.35
C ARG A 224 -0.53 -16.62 -14.90
N ASN A 225 -0.46 -15.56 -14.10
CA ASN A 225 0.00 -15.62 -12.70
C ASN A 225 -1.13 -15.83 -11.70
N ARG A 226 -2.39 -15.75 -12.16
CA ARG A 226 -3.60 -15.87 -11.33
C ARG A 226 -4.71 -16.54 -12.15
N PRO A 227 -4.66 -17.88 -12.29
CA PRO A 227 -5.67 -18.61 -13.04
C PRO A 227 -7.07 -18.34 -12.48
N VAL A 228 -8.04 -18.22 -13.38
CA VAL A 228 -9.45 -17.96 -13.02
C VAL A 228 -10.36 -19.04 -13.62
N SER A 229 -11.55 -19.18 -13.06
CA SER A 229 -12.56 -20.10 -13.59
C SER A 229 -12.97 -19.70 -15.01
N ARG A 230 -13.36 -20.70 -15.83
CA ARG A 230 -13.87 -20.45 -17.19
C ARG A 230 -15.02 -19.45 -17.23
N ILE A 231 -15.91 -19.52 -16.24
CA ILE A 231 -17.07 -18.63 -16.13
C ILE A 231 -16.65 -17.18 -15.87
N ALA A 232 -15.59 -16.96 -15.08
CA ALA A 232 -15.03 -15.62 -14.88
C ALA A 232 -14.40 -15.08 -16.17
N VAL A 233 -13.68 -15.92 -16.94
CA VAL A 233 -13.13 -15.50 -18.25
C VAL A 233 -14.24 -15.11 -19.21
N LEU A 234 -15.31 -15.90 -19.31
CA LEU A 234 -16.46 -15.59 -20.18
C LEU A 234 -17.17 -14.31 -19.70
N ALA A 235 -17.32 -14.10 -18.39
CA ALA A 235 -17.86 -12.86 -17.85
C ALA A 235 -16.98 -11.65 -18.20
N ASP A 236 -15.66 -11.81 -18.17
CA ASP A 236 -14.69 -10.79 -18.54
C ASP A 236 -14.74 -10.46 -20.03
N ILE A 237 -14.81 -11.47 -20.90
CA ILE A 237 -15.00 -11.28 -22.36
C ILE A 237 -16.27 -10.49 -22.63
N ARG A 238 -17.42 -10.89 -22.05
CA ARG A 238 -18.68 -10.14 -22.21
C ARG A 238 -18.56 -8.71 -21.71
N ALA A 239 -17.93 -8.49 -20.56
CA ALA A 239 -17.81 -7.16 -19.97
C ALA A 239 -16.98 -6.23 -20.87
N ILE A 240 -15.89 -6.73 -21.47
CA ILE A 240 -15.08 -5.95 -22.41
C ILE A 240 -15.84 -5.74 -23.73
N ALA A 241 -16.37 -6.81 -24.32
CA ALA A 241 -17.12 -6.78 -25.58
C ALA A 241 -18.30 -5.81 -25.52
N GLY A 242 -19.12 -5.88 -24.47
CA GLY A 242 -20.25 -4.97 -24.28
C GLY A 242 -19.84 -3.49 -24.22
N ARG A 243 -18.70 -3.17 -23.59
CA ARG A 243 -18.18 -1.80 -23.54
C ARG A 243 -17.59 -1.35 -24.86
N ALA A 244 -16.85 -2.21 -25.55
CA ALA A 244 -16.33 -1.89 -26.88
C ALA A 244 -17.49 -1.56 -27.82
N LEU A 245 -18.54 -2.39 -27.83
CA LEU A 245 -19.73 -2.17 -28.65
C LEU A 245 -20.56 -0.94 -28.25
N ALA A 246 -20.59 -0.58 -26.96
CA ALA A 246 -21.36 0.57 -26.48
C ALA A 246 -20.63 1.91 -26.59
N TYR A 247 -19.30 1.92 -26.45
CA TYR A 247 -18.53 3.13 -26.19
C TYR A 247 -17.29 3.31 -27.07
N ALA A 248 -16.85 2.32 -27.83
CA ALA A 248 -15.73 2.54 -28.75
C ALA A 248 -16.18 3.39 -29.94
N THR A 249 -15.32 4.27 -30.41
CA THR A 249 -15.48 4.89 -31.73
C THR A 249 -14.91 3.97 -32.81
N SER A 250 -15.27 4.20 -34.08
CA SER A 250 -14.67 3.46 -35.21
C SER A 250 -13.14 3.54 -35.20
N ALA A 251 -12.59 4.71 -34.89
CA ALA A 251 -11.14 4.92 -34.75
C ALA A 251 -10.52 4.13 -33.58
N ASP A 252 -11.27 3.91 -32.49
CA ASP A 252 -10.80 3.09 -31.37
C ASP A 252 -10.74 1.60 -31.74
N LEU A 253 -11.72 1.13 -32.52
CA LEU A 253 -11.81 -0.26 -32.97
C LEU A 253 -10.75 -0.58 -34.03
N GLN A 254 -10.52 0.32 -35.00
CA GLN A 254 -9.51 0.15 -36.06
C GLN A 254 -8.08 -0.06 -35.54
N ARG A 255 -7.75 0.40 -34.32
CA ARG A 255 -6.42 0.19 -33.73
C ARG A 255 -6.17 -1.27 -33.27
N ALA A 256 -7.23 -2.04 -33.06
CA ALA A 256 -7.16 -3.37 -32.45
C ALA A 256 -7.87 -4.46 -33.25
N ILE A 257 -8.63 -4.08 -34.29
CA ILE A 257 -9.49 -4.98 -35.06
C ILE A 257 -9.17 -4.83 -36.55
N PRO A 258 -9.00 -5.94 -37.29
CA PRO A 258 -8.82 -5.92 -38.74
C PRO A 258 -9.94 -5.19 -39.50
N ASP A 259 -9.57 -4.49 -40.58
CA ASP A 259 -10.49 -3.67 -41.39
C ASP A 259 -11.57 -4.51 -42.11
N ASP A 260 -11.27 -5.74 -42.49
CA ASP A 260 -12.21 -6.66 -43.14
C ASP A 260 -13.36 -7.08 -42.21
N LEU A 261 -13.11 -7.27 -40.91
CA LEU A 261 -14.15 -7.49 -39.91
C LEU A 261 -15.01 -6.24 -39.68
N ILE A 262 -14.38 -5.06 -39.70
CA ILE A 262 -15.09 -3.78 -39.59
C ILE A 262 -15.99 -3.57 -40.82
N ALA A 263 -15.49 -3.85 -42.02
CA ALA A 263 -16.27 -3.81 -43.26
C ALA A 263 -17.46 -4.78 -43.21
N ALA A 264 -17.23 -6.04 -42.81
CA ALA A 264 -18.30 -7.03 -42.66
C ALA A 264 -19.39 -6.58 -41.67
N GLN A 265 -19.03 -5.85 -40.61
CA GLN A 265 -20.01 -5.28 -39.67
C GLN A 265 -20.82 -4.14 -40.32
N HIS A 266 -20.20 -3.27 -41.12
CA HIS A 266 -20.87 -2.17 -41.81
C HIS A 266 -21.86 -2.66 -42.88
N ASP A 267 -21.46 -3.61 -43.73
CA ASP A 267 -22.32 -4.17 -44.77
C ASP A 267 -23.65 -4.69 -44.19
N ILE A 268 -23.58 -5.31 -43.01
CA ILE A 268 -24.76 -5.86 -42.34
C ILE A 268 -25.62 -4.73 -41.73
N HIS A 269 -25.06 -3.60 -41.30
CA HIS A 269 -25.82 -2.43 -40.86
C HIS A 269 -26.63 -1.81 -42.00
N ASP A 270 -26.04 -1.70 -43.18
CA ASP A 270 -26.71 -1.15 -44.37
C ASP A 270 -27.84 -2.06 -44.85
N HIS A 271 -27.62 -3.38 -44.87
CA HIS A 271 -28.68 -4.36 -45.17
C HIS A 271 -29.75 -4.47 -44.07
N ALA A 272 -29.48 -4.02 -42.84
CA ALA A 272 -30.48 -3.97 -41.75
C ALA A 272 -31.55 -2.91 -42.00
N ALA A 273 -31.11 -1.74 -42.47
CA ALA A 273 -31.98 -0.58 -42.72
C ALA A 273 -32.99 -0.85 -43.85
N GLN A 274 -32.69 -1.81 -44.72
CA GLN A 274 -33.49 -2.17 -45.90
C GLN A 274 -34.49 -3.32 -45.66
N ARG A 275 -34.48 -3.99 -44.50
CA ARG A 275 -35.36 -5.15 -44.22
C ARG A 275 -36.56 -4.75 -43.36
N SER A 276 -37.77 -5.02 -43.85
CA SER A 276 -39.02 -4.82 -43.10
C SER A 276 -39.21 -5.91 -42.03
N GLY A 277 -39.04 -5.54 -40.76
CA GLY A 277 -39.30 -6.37 -39.59
C GLY A 277 -38.68 -5.74 -38.33
N PRO A 278 -39.22 -5.96 -37.11
CA PRO A 278 -38.78 -5.22 -35.93
C PRO A 278 -37.39 -5.70 -35.48
N ALA A 279 -36.34 -5.08 -36.02
CA ALA A 279 -35.05 -5.00 -35.37
C ALA A 279 -35.24 -4.10 -34.14
N ARG A 280 -35.58 -4.71 -33.00
CA ARG A 280 -35.61 -3.96 -31.74
C ARG A 280 -34.19 -3.42 -31.50
N PRO A 281 -34.01 -2.12 -31.23
CA PRO A 281 -32.71 -1.60 -30.82
C PRO A 281 -32.22 -2.42 -29.62
N GLU A 282 -30.98 -2.92 -29.68
CA GLU A 282 -30.41 -3.72 -28.61
C GLU A 282 -30.39 -2.89 -27.31
N ILE A 283 -31.23 -3.29 -26.36
CA ILE A 283 -31.28 -2.70 -25.02
C ILE A 283 -29.98 -3.09 -24.31
N LYS A 284 -29.00 -2.17 -24.32
CA LYS A 284 -27.68 -2.24 -23.64
C LYS A 284 -26.75 -3.37 -24.15
N PRO A 285 -25.76 -3.05 -25.02
CA PRO A 285 -24.72 -4.00 -25.45
C PRO A 285 -24.04 -4.66 -24.23
N GLY A 286 -24.00 -6.00 -24.19
CA GLY A 286 -23.45 -6.77 -23.08
C GLY A 286 -24.45 -7.28 -22.03
N LEU A 287 -25.75 -7.02 -22.17
CA LEU A 287 -26.79 -7.71 -21.37
C LEU A 287 -27.14 -9.09 -21.94
N ALA A 288 -27.02 -9.26 -23.26
CA ALA A 288 -27.24 -10.50 -24.00
C ALA A 288 -26.24 -10.59 -25.17
N ALA A 289 -26.11 -11.79 -25.76
CA ALA A 289 -25.34 -11.97 -27.00
C ALA A 289 -25.91 -11.10 -28.13
N PRO A 290 -25.06 -10.41 -28.91
CA PRO A 290 -25.49 -9.69 -30.10
C PRO A 290 -26.29 -10.61 -31.03
N ALA A 291 -27.31 -10.06 -31.66
CA ALA A 291 -28.12 -10.82 -32.62
C ALA A 291 -27.27 -11.26 -33.84
N ARG A 292 -26.28 -10.47 -34.21
CA ARG A 292 -25.44 -10.67 -35.39
C ARG A 292 -24.14 -11.39 -35.08
N ALA A 293 -23.66 -12.17 -36.04
CA ALA A 293 -22.38 -12.88 -35.91
C ALA A 293 -21.20 -11.90 -35.96
N ALA A 294 -21.16 -11.00 -36.94
CA ALA A 294 -20.10 -9.98 -37.06
C ALA A 294 -19.96 -9.13 -35.79
N THR A 295 -21.08 -8.71 -35.18
CA THR A 295 -21.07 -7.88 -33.96
C THR A 295 -20.53 -8.65 -32.75
N ALA A 296 -20.89 -9.95 -32.65
CA ALA A 296 -20.34 -10.82 -31.61
C ALA A 296 -18.84 -11.08 -31.83
N ALA A 297 -18.43 -11.30 -33.09
CA ALA A 297 -17.04 -11.49 -33.48
C ALA A 297 -16.19 -10.25 -33.14
N LEU A 298 -16.65 -9.06 -33.51
CA LEU A 298 -15.97 -7.79 -33.24
C LEU A 298 -15.72 -7.61 -31.73
N GLY A 299 -16.76 -7.79 -30.91
CA GLY A 299 -16.65 -7.69 -29.45
C GLY A 299 -15.72 -8.75 -28.85
N ALA A 300 -15.78 -9.99 -29.35
CA ALA A 300 -14.95 -11.10 -28.87
C ALA A 300 -13.47 -10.93 -29.25
N VAL A 301 -13.18 -10.53 -30.49
CA VAL A 301 -11.82 -10.24 -30.97
C VAL A 301 -11.19 -9.14 -30.13
N TYR A 302 -11.90 -8.03 -29.93
CA TYR A 302 -11.40 -6.94 -29.09
C TYR A 302 -11.17 -7.38 -27.64
N ALA A 303 -12.10 -8.16 -27.08
CA ALA A 303 -11.96 -8.68 -25.73
C ALA A 303 -10.74 -9.59 -25.56
N LEU A 304 -10.50 -10.52 -26.48
CA LEU A 304 -9.32 -11.39 -26.42
C LEU A 304 -8.03 -10.61 -26.66
N HIS A 305 -8.02 -9.63 -27.56
CA HIS A 305 -6.87 -8.74 -27.74
C HIS A 305 -6.45 -8.04 -26.42
N VAL A 306 -7.41 -7.70 -25.56
CA VAL A 306 -7.16 -7.16 -24.21
C VAL A 306 -6.72 -8.24 -23.22
N LEU A 307 -7.41 -9.39 -23.20
CA LEU A 307 -7.17 -10.44 -22.21
C LEU A 307 -5.87 -11.22 -22.44
N GLU A 308 -5.40 -11.29 -23.69
CA GLU A 308 -4.15 -11.97 -24.09
C GLU A 308 -2.89 -11.14 -23.79
N GLN A 309 -3.05 -9.89 -23.35
CA GLN A 309 -1.92 -9.06 -22.91
C GLN A 309 -1.18 -9.70 -21.73
N PRO A 310 0.14 -9.46 -21.58
CA PRO A 310 0.96 -10.18 -20.60
C PRO A 310 0.62 -9.86 -19.14
N ASP A 311 0.10 -8.66 -18.86
CA ASP A 311 -0.23 -8.20 -17.51
C ASP A 311 -1.38 -7.16 -17.52
N THR A 312 -1.82 -6.80 -16.32
CA THR A 312 -2.93 -5.84 -16.14
C THR A 312 -2.62 -4.43 -16.62
N ALA A 313 -1.35 -4.02 -16.60
CA ALA A 313 -0.94 -2.69 -17.05
C ALA A 313 -0.97 -2.61 -18.58
N ALA A 314 -0.47 -3.64 -19.27
CA ALA A 314 -0.55 -3.77 -20.72
C ALA A 314 -2.02 -3.85 -21.20
N ALA A 315 -2.86 -4.67 -20.56
CA ALA A 315 -4.30 -4.70 -20.83
C ALA A 315 -4.97 -3.34 -20.58
N GLY A 316 -4.56 -2.65 -19.51
CA GLY A 316 -5.03 -1.29 -19.21
C GLY A 316 -4.66 -0.27 -20.29
N ASN A 317 -3.47 -0.39 -20.90
CA ASN A 317 -3.05 0.47 -22.00
C ASN A 317 -3.91 0.26 -23.25
N VAL A 318 -4.26 -0.98 -23.58
CA VAL A 318 -5.16 -1.32 -24.71
C VAL A 318 -6.58 -0.78 -24.47
N LEU A 319 -7.09 -0.84 -23.24
CA LEU A 319 -8.42 -0.33 -22.89
C LEU A 319 -8.50 1.20 -22.79
N ARG A 320 -7.37 1.88 -22.56
CA ARG A 320 -7.33 3.32 -22.26
C ARG A 320 -7.97 4.21 -23.34
N PRO A 321 -7.71 4.02 -24.65
CA PRO A 321 -8.31 4.87 -25.68
C PRO A 321 -9.84 4.92 -25.61
N ILE A 322 -10.50 3.76 -25.45
CA ILE A 322 -11.97 3.69 -25.31
C ILE A 322 -12.44 4.44 -24.06
N VAL A 323 -11.74 4.29 -22.94
CA VAL A 323 -12.09 4.96 -21.68
C VAL A 323 -11.96 6.49 -21.81
N THR A 324 -10.88 6.98 -22.42
CA THR A 324 -10.66 8.41 -22.67
C THR A 324 -11.72 8.97 -23.62
N SER A 325 -11.86 8.35 -24.78
CA SER A 325 -12.82 8.70 -25.83
C SER A 325 -14.27 8.76 -25.31
N ALA A 326 -14.68 7.79 -24.48
CA ALA A 326 -16.00 7.81 -23.85
C ALA A 326 -16.20 9.01 -22.92
N ARG A 327 -15.18 9.36 -22.13
CA ARG A 327 -15.24 10.51 -21.20
C ARG A 327 -15.27 11.84 -21.94
N ASP A 328 -14.52 11.97 -23.03
CA ASP A 328 -14.52 13.18 -23.87
C ASP A 328 -15.90 13.44 -24.47
N ARG A 329 -16.69 12.38 -24.70
CA ARG A 329 -18.11 12.48 -25.12
C ARG A 329 -19.10 12.64 -23.95
N GLY A 330 -18.63 12.87 -22.73
CA GLY A 330 -19.47 13.09 -21.56
C GLY A 330 -20.01 11.82 -20.90
N ILE A 331 -19.55 10.63 -21.29
CA ILE A 331 -19.95 9.37 -20.64
C ILE A 331 -19.17 9.24 -19.33
N ALA A 332 -19.90 9.18 -18.21
CA ALA A 332 -19.28 9.04 -16.90
C ALA A 332 -18.61 7.66 -16.76
N VAL A 333 -17.27 7.62 -16.84
CA VAL A 333 -16.46 6.43 -16.54
C VAL A 333 -15.55 6.72 -15.35
N SER A 334 -15.81 6.06 -14.22
CA SER A 334 -15.12 6.25 -12.95
C SER A 334 -14.73 4.90 -12.34
N ALA A 335 -13.79 4.90 -11.39
CA ALA A 335 -13.40 3.68 -10.68
C ALA A 335 -14.56 3.02 -9.90
N THR A 336 -15.60 3.78 -9.56
CA THR A 336 -16.77 3.25 -8.85
C THR A 336 -17.79 2.61 -9.77
N ASN A 337 -17.79 2.99 -11.03
CA ASN A 337 -18.73 2.48 -12.01
C ASN A 337 -18.07 1.45 -12.94
N ILE A 338 -16.79 1.57 -13.29
CA ILE A 338 -16.09 0.80 -14.35
C ILE A 338 -16.21 -0.73 -14.23
N GLY A 339 -16.44 -1.26 -13.02
CA GLY A 339 -16.78 -2.66 -12.72
C GLY A 339 -18.18 -3.09 -13.21
N TRP A 340 -18.60 -2.64 -14.39
CA TRP A 340 -19.87 -2.98 -15.00
C TRP A 340 -19.82 -4.42 -15.54
N GLY A 341 -20.29 -5.36 -14.74
CA GLY A 341 -20.41 -6.77 -15.09
C GLY A 341 -20.52 -7.64 -13.83
N LYS A 342 -21.63 -8.38 -13.68
CA LYS A 342 -21.71 -9.38 -12.61
C LYS A 342 -20.71 -10.50 -12.89
N GLY A 343 -19.89 -10.82 -11.89
CA GLY A 343 -18.95 -11.96 -11.92
C GLY A 343 -17.64 -11.72 -12.67
N ILE A 344 -17.23 -10.46 -12.91
CA ILE A 344 -15.92 -10.16 -13.48
C ILE A 344 -14.79 -10.56 -12.53
N SER A 345 -13.64 -10.95 -13.08
CA SER A 345 -12.48 -11.33 -12.28
C SER A 345 -11.80 -10.11 -11.62
N PRO A 346 -11.13 -10.31 -10.47
CA PRO A 346 -10.28 -9.27 -9.87
C PRO A 346 -9.16 -8.79 -10.80
N VAL A 347 -8.69 -9.66 -11.70
CA VAL A 347 -7.62 -9.34 -12.66
C VAL A 347 -8.14 -8.35 -13.71
N LEU A 348 -9.33 -8.60 -14.30
CA LEU A 348 -9.95 -7.63 -15.22
C LEU A 348 -10.27 -6.31 -14.51
N ALA A 349 -10.81 -6.36 -13.29
CA ALA A 349 -11.06 -5.16 -12.51
C ALA A 349 -9.78 -4.33 -12.31
N GLY A 350 -8.64 -4.99 -12.10
CA GLY A 350 -7.33 -4.34 -12.05
C GLY A 350 -6.89 -3.74 -13.39
N SER A 351 -7.07 -4.44 -14.50
CA SER A 351 -6.78 -3.90 -15.85
C SER A 351 -7.62 -2.67 -16.17
N GLN A 352 -8.90 -2.67 -15.79
CA GLN A 352 -9.78 -1.50 -15.92
C GLN A 352 -9.30 -0.31 -15.08
N LEU A 353 -8.84 -0.55 -13.84
CA LEU A 353 -8.26 0.49 -13.00
C LEU A 353 -6.93 1.01 -13.59
N ALA A 354 -6.10 0.14 -14.16
CA ALA A 354 -4.87 0.54 -14.85
C ALA A 354 -5.15 1.42 -16.09
N ALA A 355 -6.25 1.17 -16.81
CA ALA A 355 -6.71 2.03 -17.90
C ALA A 355 -7.08 3.43 -17.38
N LEU A 356 -7.82 3.51 -16.26
CA LEU A 356 -8.22 4.76 -15.63
C LEU A 356 -7.07 5.51 -14.95
N GLY A 357 -5.98 4.83 -14.58
CA GLY A 357 -4.88 5.35 -13.77
C GLY A 357 -4.50 6.81 -14.05
N PRO A 358 -4.14 7.17 -15.29
CA PRO A 358 -3.75 8.54 -15.64
C PRO A 358 -4.84 9.60 -15.44
N LEU A 359 -6.12 9.21 -15.50
CA LEU A 359 -7.28 10.09 -15.36
C LEU A 359 -7.74 10.26 -13.90
N LEU A 360 -7.12 9.54 -12.96
CA LEU A 360 -7.45 9.58 -11.54
C LEU A 360 -6.68 10.69 -10.81
N SER A 361 -7.27 11.18 -9.72
CA SER A 361 -6.59 12.06 -8.76
C SER A 361 -5.39 11.31 -8.12
N PRO A 362 -4.33 12.01 -7.66
CA PRO A 362 -3.22 11.36 -6.95
C PRO A 362 -3.70 10.51 -5.76
N THR A 363 -4.69 11.02 -5.02
CA THR A 363 -5.35 10.33 -3.91
C THR A 363 -5.99 9.02 -4.35
N ASP A 364 -6.75 9.02 -5.44
CA ASP A 364 -7.39 7.81 -5.96
C ASP A 364 -6.39 6.82 -6.55
N GLN A 365 -5.29 7.31 -7.14
CA GLN A 365 -4.22 6.45 -7.62
C GLN A 365 -3.56 5.67 -6.46
N LEU A 366 -3.36 6.30 -5.30
CA LEU A 366 -2.88 5.64 -4.09
C LEU A 366 -3.93 4.68 -3.52
N ARG A 367 -5.18 5.13 -3.41
CA ARG A 367 -6.31 4.33 -2.91
C ARG A 367 -6.50 3.02 -3.66
N TYR A 368 -6.42 3.08 -4.99
CA TYR A 368 -6.59 1.91 -5.86
C TYR A 368 -5.27 1.20 -6.20
N ARG A 369 -4.16 1.63 -5.60
CA ARG A 369 -2.82 1.05 -5.79
C ARG A 369 -2.41 0.95 -7.25
N ILE A 370 -2.64 2.01 -8.02
CA ILE A 370 -2.31 2.06 -9.44
C ILE A 370 -0.81 1.80 -9.63
N GLY A 371 -0.44 0.97 -10.61
CA GLY A 371 0.95 0.59 -10.88
C GLY A 371 1.46 -0.63 -10.11
N THR A 372 0.65 -1.21 -9.21
CA THR A 372 0.91 -2.57 -8.70
C THR A 372 0.50 -3.63 -9.74
N PRO A 373 0.97 -4.89 -9.63
CA PRO A 373 0.65 -5.95 -10.59
C PRO A 373 -0.86 -6.19 -10.78
N VAL A 374 -1.66 -5.99 -9.73
CA VAL A 374 -3.12 -6.07 -9.79
C VAL A 374 -3.72 -4.94 -8.94
N PRO A 375 -3.96 -3.75 -9.53
CA PRO A 375 -4.65 -2.67 -8.86
C PRO A 375 -6.06 -3.14 -8.45
N PHE A 376 -6.58 -2.64 -7.33
CA PHE A 376 -7.91 -3.06 -6.88
C PHE A 376 -8.61 -1.97 -6.09
N ARG A 377 -9.94 -2.06 -6.04
CA ARG A 377 -10.76 -1.20 -5.19
C ARG A 377 -10.87 -1.84 -3.79
N PRO A 378 -10.50 -1.13 -2.71
CA PRO A 378 -10.59 -1.69 -1.36
C PRO A 378 -12.04 -2.06 -1.01
N ALA A 379 -12.24 -3.22 -0.38
CA ALA A 379 -13.55 -3.71 0.06
C ALA A 379 -14.15 -2.80 1.16
N ALA A 380 -15.47 -2.86 1.36
CA ALA A 380 -16.12 -2.17 2.48
C ALA A 380 -15.84 -2.94 3.78
N GLY A 381 -15.60 -2.25 4.90
CA GLY A 381 -15.48 -2.87 6.22
C GLY A 381 -14.08 -3.38 6.61
N VAL A 382 -13.11 -3.45 5.69
CA VAL A 382 -11.72 -3.78 6.00
C VAL A 382 -10.95 -2.49 6.31
N ASP A 383 -11.28 -1.83 7.42
CA ASP A 383 -10.58 -0.61 7.81
C ASP A 383 -9.49 -0.88 8.85
N CYS A 384 -8.26 -1.13 8.38
CA CYS A 384 -7.07 -1.21 9.24
C CYS A 384 -6.47 0.18 9.58
N ALA A 385 -7.19 1.30 9.37
CA ALA A 385 -6.67 2.65 9.57
C ALA A 385 -6.09 2.88 10.95
N ALA A 386 -6.83 2.48 11.99
CA ALA A 386 -6.44 2.74 13.36
C ALA A 386 -5.13 1.99 13.68
N ALA A 387 -5.06 0.72 13.29
CA ALA A 387 -3.84 -0.06 13.39
C ALA A 387 -2.69 0.59 12.61
N LEU A 388 -2.92 1.05 11.38
CA LEU A 388 -1.86 1.70 10.59
C LEU A 388 -1.45 3.08 11.13
N ALA A 389 -2.38 3.85 11.70
CA ALA A 389 -2.12 5.16 12.29
C ALA A 389 -1.27 5.06 13.57
N SER A 390 -1.42 3.96 14.33
CA SER A 390 -0.52 3.63 15.45
C SER A 390 0.91 3.34 15.00
N ARG A 391 1.09 2.86 13.77
CA ARG A 391 2.39 2.49 13.18
C ARG A 391 3.07 3.64 12.43
N LEU A 392 2.42 4.79 12.31
CA LEU A 392 2.90 5.92 11.52
C LEU A 392 3.16 7.16 12.39
N PRO A 393 4.31 7.83 12.21
CA PRO A 393 4.53 9.16 12.78
C PRO A 393 3.67 10.23 12.08
N SER A 394 3.51 11.41 12.68
CA SER A 394 2.83 12.55 12.03
C SER A 394 3.64 13.11 10.85
N MET A 395 4.96 13.08 10.98
CA MET A 395 5.95 13.43 9.96
C MET A 395 6.72 12.18 9.59
N LEU A 396 6.68 11.80 8.32
CA LEU A 396 7.33 10.58 7.85
C LEU A 396 8.82 10.59 8.15
N TRP A 397 9.41 9.42 8.40
CA TRP A 397 10.83 9.27 8.72
C TRP A 397 11.73 10.04 7.74
N PRO A 398 12.72 10.80 8.25
CA PRO A 398 13.62 11.60 7.41
C PRO A 398 14.32 10.76 6.34
N GLY A 399 14.85 9.57 6.69
CA GLY A 399 15.56 8.70 5.76
C GLY A 399 14.75 8.31 4.52
N TRP A 400 13.44 8.12 4.69
CA TRP A 400 12.51 7.89 3.57
C TRP A 400 12.13 9.19 2.87
N SER A 401 11.62 10.17 3.62
CA SER A 401 11.06 11.40 3.05
C SER A 401 12.06 12.23 2.23
N LEU A 402 13.36 12.17 2.54
CA LEU A 402 14.43 12.85 1.79
C LEU A 402 14.52 12.36 0.35
N ARG A 403 14.26 11.08 0.09
CA ARG A 403 14.25 10.49 -1.26
C ARG A 403 13.05 10.94 -2.10
N PHE A 404 11.99 11.48 -1.49
CA PHE A 404 10.81 12.01 -2.20
C PHE A 404 10.86 13.52 -2.43
N VAL A 405 11.92 14.21 -2.00
CA VAL A 405 12.04 15.66 -2.09
C VAL A 405 11.98 16.12 -3.55
N ILE A 406 11.16 17.15 -3.79
CA ILE A 406 11.08 17.86 -5.06
C ILE A 406 11.31 19.37 -4.82
N PRO A 407 11.87 20.13 -5.77
CA PRO A 407 12.24 21.54 -5.56
C PRO A 407 11.08 22.45 -5.15
N THR A 408 9.84 22.08 -5.48
CA THR A 408 8.64 22.90 -5.27
C THR A 408 7.99 22.72 -3.88
N CYS A 409 8.51 21.80 -3.06
CA CYS A 409 7.92 21.43 -1.78
C CYS A 409 8.94 21.56 -0.63
N GLN A 410 8.52 22.17 0.48
CA GLN A 410 9.33 22.18 1.68
C GLN A 410 9.34 20.78 2.32
N HIS A 411 10.51 20.30 2.74
CA HIS A 411 10.69 18.93 3.28
C HIS A 411 9.77 18.63 4.48
N ARG A 412 9.63 19.57 5.44
CA ARG A 412 8.72 19.38 6.59
C ARG A 412 7.26 19.18 6.16
N GLN A 413 6.76 19.96 5.20
CA GLN A 413 5.40 19.79 4.67
C GLN A 413 5.24 18.45 3.93
N LEU A 414 6.26 18.07 3.15
CA LEU A 414 6.30 16.79 2.45
C LEU A 414 6.22 15.61 3.43
N ARG A 415 6.96 15.65 4.54
CA ARG A 415 6.92 14.60 5.58
C ARG A 415 5.52 14.37 6.14
N HIS A 416 4.77 15.43 6.41
CA HIS A 416 3.37 15.29 6.83
C HIS A 416 2.50 14.70 5.72
N ALA A 417 2.61 15.24 4.51
CA ALA A 417 1.81 14.79 3.37
C ALA A 417 2.05 13.30 3.05
N LEU A 418 3.29 12.81 3.15
CA LEU A 418 3.61 11.41 2.91
C LEU A 418 3.01 10.48 3.97
N SER A 419 3.03 10.85 5.25
CA SER A 419 2.37 10.04 6.31
C SER A 419 0.88 9.89 6.05
N VAL A 420 0.22 10.99 5.66
CA VAL A 420 -1.19 10.98 5.25
C VAL A 420 -1.37 10.15 3.96
N ALA A 421 -0.45 10.24 3.00
CA ALA A 421 -0.51 9.48 1.75
C ALA A 421 -0.48 7.96 1.98
N VAL A 422 0.34 7.47 2.91
CA VAL A 422 0.41 6.05 3.29
C VAL A 422 -0.95 5.58 3.85
N LEU A 423 -1.62 6.41 4.66
CA LEU A 423 -2.95 6.09 5.19
C LEU A 423 -4.06 6.02 4.13
N LEU A 424 -3.87 6.64 2.97
CA LEU A 424 -4.81 6.58 1.85
C LEU A 424 -4.67 5.28 1.05
N VAL A 425 -3.50 4.65 1.07
CA VAL A 425 -3.26 3.41 0.33
C VAL A 425 -4.22 2.33 0.81
N SER A 426 -4.93 1.71 -0.14
CA SER A 426 -5.98 0.72 0.14
C SER A 426 -7.10 1.21 1.09
N GLY A 427 -7.26 2.53 1.28
CA GLY A 427 -8.19 3.12 2.23
C GLY A 427 -9.33 3.90 1.58
N ARG A 428 -10.54 3.84 2.14
CA ARG A 428 -11.69 4.63 1.64
C ARG A 428 -11.82 6.02 2.27
N ARG A 429 -10.96 6.37 3.23
CA ARG A 429 -10.98 7.64 3.96
C ARG A 429 -10.72 8.83 3.05
N ASN A 430 -11.29 9.97 3.42
CA ASN A 430 -10.94 11.25 2.84
C ASN A 430 -9.62 11.77 3.45
N LEU A 431 -9.05 12.83 2.85
CA LEU A 431 -7.80 13.43 3.30
C LEU A 431 -7.87 14.05 4.71
N HIS A 432 -9.02 14.61 5.09
CA HIS A 432 -9.21 15.26 6.38
C HIS A 432 -9.13 14.25 7.52
N ASN A 433 -9.94 13.20 7.47
CA ASN A 433 -9.93 12.14 8.47
C ASN A 433 -8.56 11.44 8.54
N ALA A 434 -7.86 11.30 7.41
CA ALA A 434 -6.51 10.73 7.39
C ALA A 434 -5.47 11.64 8.07
N ALA A 435 -5.56 12.96 7.86
CA ALA A 435 -4.68 13.94 8.52
C ALA A 435 -4.94 14.03 10.03
N GLU A 436 -6.20 13.94 10.45
CA GLU A 436 -6.57 13.92 11.87
C GLU A 436 -6.03 12.69 12.61
N LEU A 437 -6.10 11.50 12.01
CA LEU A 437 -5.64 10.25 12.64
C LEU A 437 -4.15 10.26 13.02
N VAL A 438 -3.31 10.96 12.26
CA VAL A 438 -1.88 11.10 12.56
C VAL A 438 -1.55 12.42 13.25
N HIS A 439 -2.54 13.22 13.63
CA HIS A 439 -2.36 14.54 14.24
C HIS A 439 -1.43 15.43 13.39
N SER A 440 -1.64 15.45 12.07
CA SER A 440 -0.87 16.30 11.15
C SER A 440 -1.10 17.78 11.45
N THR A 441 -0.02 18.58 11.46
CA THR A 441 -0.12 20.04 11.65
C THR A 441 -0.49 20.80 10.39
N ILE A 442 -0.49 20.13 9.23
CA ILE A 442 -0.97 20.70 7.96
C ILE A 442 -2.38 20.18 7.65
N ASP A 443 -3.20 21.06 7.07
CA ASP A 443 -4.57 20.74 6.69
C ASP A 443 -4.67 19.87 5.43
N ALA A 444 -5.86 19.33 5.18
CA ALA A 444 -6.12 18.47 4.03
C ALA A 444 -5.85 19.17 2.67
N ARG A 445 -6.02 20.50 2.60
CA ARG A 445 -5.77 21.29 1.39
C ARG A 445 -4.27 21.37 1.08
N ALA A 446 -3.43 21.57 2.10
CA ALA A 446 -1.99 21.54 1.98
C ALA A 446 -1.48 20.16 1.56
N VAL A 447 -1.99 19.08 2.17
CA VAL A 447 -1.66 17.70 1.75
C VAL A 447 -2.03 17.48 0.28
N SER A 448 -3.24 17.86 -0.11
CA SER A 448 -3.69 17.76 -1.51
C SER A 448 -2.76 18.51 -2.46
N ARG A 449 -2.33 19.73 -2.09
CA ARG A 449 -1.40 20.53 -2.91
C ARG A 449 -0.06 19.82 -3.11
N VAL A 450 0.52 19.25 -2.05
CA VAL A 450 1.77 18.49 -2.13
C VAL A 450 1.61 17.25 -3.03
N LEU A 451 0.53 16.48 -2.86
CA LEU A 451 0.26 15.32 -3.72
C LEU A 451 0.09 15.71 -5.20
N GLN A 452 -0.51 16.87 -5.48
CA GLN A 452 -0.62 17.40 -6.84
C GLN A 452 0.74 17.81 -7.42
N GLN A 453 1.63 18.40 -6.61
CA GLN A 453 2.99 18.74 -7.02
C GLN A 453 3.81 17.47 -7.29
N LEU A 454 3.73 16.46 -6.43
CA LEU A 454 4.36 15.15 -6.64
C LEU A 454 3.86 14.47 -7.92
N ARG A 455 2.54 14.55 -8.21
CA ARG A 455 1.97 13.99 -9.45
C ARG A 455 2.51 14.66 -10.72
N LYS A 456 2.83 15.95 -10.68
CA LYS A 456 3.38 16.69 -11.83
C LYS A 456 4.83 16.32 -12.13
N HIS A 457 5.53 15.68 -11.18
CA HIS A 457 6.92 15.26 -11.36
C HIS A 457 7.00 14.02 -12.27
N HIS A 458 8.04 13.93 -13.11
CA HIS A 458 8.22 12.79 -14.03
C HIS A 458 8.37 11.45 -13.29
N SER A 459 9.02 11.44 -12.12
CA SER A 459 9.16 10.26 -11.23
C SER A 459 7.91 9.91 -10.42
N TRP A 460 6.72 10.43 -10.74
CA TRP A 460 5.50 10.14 -9.98
C TRP A 460 5.20 8.63 -9.86
N THR A 461 5.49 7.85 -10.90
CA THR A 461 5.33 6.38 -10.87
C THR A 461 6.18 5.73 -9.78
N ALA A 462 7.45 6.13 -9.66
CA ALA A 462 8.38 5.66 -8.62
C ALA A 462 7.98 6.17 -7.23
N ILE A 463 7.59 7.44 -7.10
CA ILE A 463 7.10 8.03 -5.84
C ILE A 463 5.89 7.22 -5.33
N ARG A 464 4.91 6.96 -6.20
CA ARG A 464 3.72 6.19 -5.86
C ARG A 464 4.07 4.76 -5.46
N ALA A 465 4.99 4.11 -6.17
CA ALA A 465 5.47 2.78 -5.84
C ALA A 465 6.12 2.74 -4.44
N GLY A 466 6.96 3.72 -4.11
CA GLY A 466 7.59 3.83 -2.79
C GLY A 466 6.57 4.02 -1.66
N ILE A 467 5.55 4.86 -1.85
CA ILE A 467 4.46 5.03 -0.86
C ILE A 467 3.67 3.73 -0.65
N ILE A 468 3.39 2.98 -1.73
CA ILE A 468 2.68 1.70 -1.65
C ILE A 468 3.55 0.63 -0.97
N ALA A 469 4.85 0.57 -1.30
CA ALA A 469 5.79 -0.36 -0.67
C ALA A 469 5.89 -0.13 0.85
N MET A 470 5.91 1.14 1.28
CA MET A 470 5.86 1.47 2.71
C MET A 470 4.57 0.98 3.37
N TYR A 471 3.42 1.19 2.72
CA TYR A 471 2.14 0.70 3.24
C TYR A 471 2.17 -0.82 3.43
N ASP A 472 2.63 -1.57 2.42
CA ASP A 472 2.68 -3.03 2.48
C ASP A 472 3.64 -3.50 3.59
N HIS A 473 4.83 -2.88 3.71
CA HIS A 473 5.78 -3.20 4.78
C HIS A 473 5.19 -2.94 6.17
N LEU A 474 4.60 -1.76 6.42
CA LEU A 474 4.02 -1.44 7.72
C LEU A 474 2.81 -2.30 8.06
N LYS A 475 2.11 -2.82 7.05
CA LYS A 475 1.00 -3.75 7.25
C LYS A 475 1.52 -5.12 7.70
N ASP A 476 2.53 -5.65 7.02
CA ASP A 476 3.04 -7.00 7.21
C ASP A 476 4.07 -7.11 8.37
N SER A 477 4.81 -6.02 8.63
CA SER A 477 5.83 -5.90 9.68
C SER A 477 5.57 -4.63 10.50
N PRO A 478 4.81 -4.72 11.61
CA PRO A 478 4.57 -3.57 12.48
C PRO A 478 5.89 -3.02 13.06
N PRO A 479 6.06 -1.69 13.15
CA PRO A 479 7.18 -1.09 13.85
C PRO A 479 7.16 -1.46 15.35
N PRO A 480 8.32 -1.44 16.02
CA PRO A 480 8.39 -1.61 17.47
C PRO A 480 7.79 -0.43 18.25
N ILE A 481 7.48 0.69 17.58
CA ILE A 481 6.97 1.91 18.19
C ILE A 481 5.47 2.08 17.93
N ASP A 482 4.68 2.24 18.99
CA ASP A 482 3.30 2.77 18.89
C ASP A 482 3.30 4.31 18.92
N TYR A 483 3.32 4.90 17.73
CA TYR A 483 3.33 6.34 17.56
C TYR A 483 2.02 7.01 18.02
N GLN A 484 0.88 6.32 17.96
CA GLN A 484 -0.38 6.89 18.45
C GLN A 484 -0.34 7.02 19.98
N ARG A 485 0.22 6.03 20.68
CA ARG A 485 0.46 6.11 22.11
C ARG A 485 1.47 7.20 22.45
N ARG A 486 2.61 7.26 21.76
CA ARG A 486 3.66 8.27 22.02
C ARG A 486 3.16 9.70 21.87
N ARG A 487 2.30 10.00 20.89
CA ARG A 487 1.69 11.33 20.70
C ARG A 487 0.80 11.80 21.85
N ARG A 488 0.33 10.88 22.70
CA ARG A 488 -0.57 11.17 23.83
C ARG A 488 0.17 11.25 25.17
N LEU A 489 1.49 11.05 25.18
CA LEU A 489 2.31 11.17 26.39
C LEU A 489 2.46 12.64 26.81
N ASP A 490 2.75 12.83 28.10
CA ASP A 490 3.03 14.14 28.66
C ASP A 490 4.52 14.49 28.51
N PHE A 491 4.80 15.55 27.72
CA PHE A 491 6.14 16.06 27.44
C PHE A 491 6.45 17.40 28.14
N ARG A 492 5.62 17.85 29.10
CA ARG A 492 5.82 19.15 29.78
C ARG A 492 7.19 19.30 30.46
N ASN A 493 7.75 18.20 30.97
CA ASN A 493 9.06 18.16 31.62
C ASN A 493 10.11 17.39 30.80
N LEU A 494 10.00 17.38 29.47
CA LEU A 494 11.00 16.76 28.61
C LEU A 494 12.31 17.55 28.69
N LEU A 495 13.39 16.89 29.10
CA LEU A 495 14.77 17.40 29.21
C LEU A 495 14.86 18.73 29.97
N PRO A 496 14.71 18.70 31.31
CA PRO A 496 14.90 19.88 32.17
C PRO A 496 16.29 20.50 31.98
N ASP A 497 16.42 21.81 32.22
CA ASP A 497 17.69 22.53 32.00
C ASP A 497 18.86 21.94 32.79
N ALA A 498 18.63 21.52 34.04
CA ALA A 498 19.65 20.86 34.86
C ALA A 498 20.10 19.52 34.26
N THR A 499 19.19 18.75 33.67
CA THR A 499 19.52 17.49 32.99
C THR A 499 20.26 17.75 31.69
N TRP A 500 19.90 18.78 30.93
CA TRP A 500 20.64 19.19 29.75
C TRP A 500 22.07 19.63 30.10
N GLU A 501 22.25 20.41 31.17
CA GLU A 501 23.57 20.77 31.67
C GLU A 501 24.40 19.54 32.03
N GLN A 502 23.78 18.54 32.67
CA GLN A 502 24.44 17.29 32.99
C GLN A 502 24.83 16.50 31.73
N VAL A 503 23.92 16.35 30.76
CA VAL A 503 24.19 15.71 29.47
C VAL A 503 25.36 16.40 28.77
N CYS A 504 25.38 17.74 28.68
CA CYS A 504 26.49 18.48 28.09
C CYS A 504 27.81 18.32 28.84
N CYS A 505 27.78 18.16 30.17
CA CYS A 505 28.97 17.86 30.96
C CYS A 505 29.49 16.44 30.68
N ASP A 506 28.59 15.46 30.60
CA ASP A 506 28.91 14.05 30.36
C ASP A 506 29.43 13.80 28.95
N SER A 507 28.86 14.48 27.94
CA SER A 507 29.29 14.42 26.55
C SER A 507 30.44 15.38 26.22
N ALA A 508 30.89 16.17 27.20
CA ALA A 508 31.87 17.25 27.03
C ALA A 508 31.52 18.26 25.91
N THR A 509 30.21 18.49 25.67
CA THR A 509 29.72 19.40 24.63
C THR A 509 29.97 20.87 24.99
N PRO A 510 30.49 21.70 24.07
CA PRO A 510 30.71 23.13 24.27
C PRO A 510 29.41 23.93 24.43
N GLY A 511 29.05 24.26 25.68
CA GLY A 511 28.02 25.24 25.98
C GLY A 511 26.65 24.64 26.29
N ALA A 512 26.02 25.21 27.32
CA ALA A 512 24.60 25.02 27.60
C ALA A 512 23.93 26.41 27.69
N PRO A 513 23.96 27.24 26.63
CA PRO A 513 23.12 28.43 26.62
C PRO A 513 21.64 27.99 26.56
N PRO A 514 20.72 28.70 27.24
CA PRO A 514 19.30 28.35 27.27
C PRO A 514 18.62 28.08 25.90
N PRO A 515 18.98 28.76 24.79
CA PRO A 515 18.44 28.44 23.46
C PRO A 515 18.76 27.03 22.96
N GLN A 516 19.95 26.50 23.26
CA GLN A 516 20.35 25.14 22.85
C GLN A 516 19.58 24.07 23.63
N ALA A 517 19.30 24.29 24.91
CA ALA A 517 18.46 23.39 25.71
C ALA A 517 17.04 23.28 25.10
N VAL A 518 16.47 24.42 24.72
CA VAL A 518 15.15 24.48 24.07
C VAL A 518 15.16 23.79 22.70
N ALA A 519 16.22 23.98 21.90
CA ALA A 519 16.38 23.27 20.63
C ALA A 519 16.53 21.76 20.82
N ALA A 520 17.28 21.32 21.84
CA ALA A 520 17.43 19.90 22.19
C ALA A 520 16.10 19.26 22.62
N ARG A 521 15.27 19.99 23.39
CA ARG A 521 13.90 19.55 23.73
C ARG A 521 13.03 19.38 22.49
N ALA A 522 13.03 20.37 21.60
CA ALA A 522 12.30 20.32 20.35
C ALA A 522 12.76 19.13 19.49
N PHE A 523 14.08 18.93 19.36
CA PHE A 523 14.67 17.81 18.64
C PHE A 523 14.26 16.45 19.23
N LEU A 524 14.43 16.24 20.54
CA LEU A 524 14.02 15.01 21.22
C LEU A 524 12.52 14.73 21.06
N TYR A 525 11.68 15.76 21.16
CA TYR A 525 10.25 15.61 20.96
C TYR A 525 9.92 15.11 19.54
N GLU A 526 10.54 15.70 18.50
CA GLU A 526 10.34 15.25 17.12
C GLU A 526 10.83 13.81 16.90
N GLN A 527 11.94 13.42 17.52
CA GLN A 527 12.48 12.05 17.43
C GLN A 527 11.57 11.02 18.10
N LEU A 528 11.13 11.31 19.33
CA LEU A 528 10.32 10.40 20.14
C LEU A 528 8.91 10.20 19.57
N THR A 529 8.27 11.29 19.14
CA THR A 529 6.85 11.27 18.71
C THR A 529 6.66 11.17 17.19
N GLY A 530 7.67 11.55 16.42
CA GLY A 530 7.52 11.80 14.98
C GLY A 530 6.57 12.96 14.66
N SER A 531 6.23 13.80 15.65
CA SER A 531 5.38 14.98 15.48
C SER A 531 6.21 16.26 15.37
N SER A 532 5.62 17.31 14.80
CA SER A 532 6.31 18.60 14.65
C SER A 532 6.54 19.24 16.01
N ALA A 533 7.74 19.81 16.26
CA ALA A 533 8.03 20.56 17.47
C ALA A 533 7.03 21.71 17.73
N ALA A 534 6.33 22.20 16.70
CA ALA A 534 5.26 23.18 16.86
C ALA A 534 4.06 22.70 17.72
N THR A 535 3.97 21.40 18.02
CA THR A 535 2.91 20.80 18.84
C THR A 535 3.31 20.56 20.30
N ILE A 536 4.58 20.76 20.65
CA ILE A 536 5.05 20.57 22.03
C ILE A 536 4.37 21.56 22.97
N SER A 537 4.06 21.16 24.20
CA SER A 537 3.39 22.07 25.15
C SER A 537 4.28 23.25 25.61
N ASP A 538 5.61 23.13 25.53
CA ASP A 538 6.55 24.21 25.87
C ASP A 538 6.56 25.29 24.76
N GLU A 539 6.13 26.51 25.09
CA GLU A 539 6.07 27.63 24.14
C GLU A 539 7.44 28.02 23.59
N ARG A 540 8.51 27.93 24.40
CA ARG A 540 9.87 28.27 23.97
C ARG A 540 10.35 27.29 22.92
N ALA A 541 10.05 26.00 23.12
CA ALA A 541 10.38 24.94 22.17
C ALA A 541 9.51 24.97 20.90
N ARG A 542 8.27 25.48 20.98
CA ARG A 542 7.45 25.73 19.78
C ARG A 542 8.02 26.83 18.89
N SER A 543 8.62 27.86 19.48
CA SER A 543 9.18 29.01 18.78
C SER A 543 10.60 28.78 18.24
N THR A 544 11.18 27.59 18.43
CA THR A 544 12.52 27.26 17.95
C THR A 544 12.63 27.42 16.43
N SER A 545 13.59 28.24 16.00
CA SER A 545 13.85 28.53 14.60
C SER A 545 14.68 27.43 13.93
N ARG A 546 14.77 27.49 12.60
CA ARG A 546 15.68 26.59 11.85
C ARG A 546 17.15 26.82 12.19
N ASN A 547 17.53 28.04 12.59
CA ASN A 547 18.90 28.34 12.96
C ASN A 547 19.27 27.69 14.30
N ASP A 548 18.35 27.68 15.27
CA ASP A 548 18.59 27.05 16.57
C ASP A 548 18.75 25.51 16.41
N SER A 549 18.00 24.91 15.48
CA SER A 549 18.16 23.50 15.12
C SER A 549 19.48 23.22 14.38
N ASP A 550 19.89 24.13 13.49
CA ASP A 550 21.19 24.05 12.79
C ASP A 550 22.35 24.12 13.79
N GLU A 551 22.25 25.01 14.77
CA GLU A 551 23.24 25.17 15.83
C GLU A 551 23.35 23.91 16.69
N LEU A 552 22.22 23.33 17.13
CA LEU A 552 22.24 22.05 17.87
C LEU A 552 22.94 20.94 17.08
N VAL A 553 22.60 20.80 15.80
CA VAL A 553 23.13 19.73 14.95
C VAL A 553 24.60 19.95 14.60
N GLN A 554 25.08 21.19 14.58
CA GLN A 554 26.51 21.51 14.46
C GLN A 554 27.34 21.04 15.66
N TYR A 555 26.76 21.06 16.87
CA TYR A 555 27.42 20.61 18.09
C TYR A 555 27.18 19.12 18.41
N MET A 556 26.47 18.40 17.54
CA MET A 556 26.21 16.98 17.70
C MET A 556 27.53 16.19 17.59
N THR A 557 27.83 15.39 18.61
CA THR A 557 28.92 14.40 18.61
C THR A 557 28.34 13.01 18.87
N PRO A 558 29.08 11.91 18.60
CA PRO A 558 28.62 10.57 18.93
C PRO A 558 28.27 10.41 20.42
N GLU A 559 29.04 11.04 21.32
CA GLU A 559 28.83 11.00 22.76
C GLU A 559 27.54 11.74 23.15
N LEU A 560 27.30 12.92 22.57
CA LEU A 560 26.05 13.66 22.81
C LEU A 560 24.84 12.91 22.26
N ALA A 561 24.95 12.33 21.06
CA ALA A 561 23.88 11.55 20.46
C ALA A 561 23.55 10.30 21.32
N CYS A 562 24.58 9.61 21.83
CA CYS A 562 24.42 8.48 22.74
C CYS A 562 23.74 8.89 24.05
N ALA A 563 24.22 9.97 24.69
CA ALA A 563 23.64 10.48 25.94
C ALA A 563 22.18 10.94 25.77
N LEU A 564 21.85 11.56 24.63
CA LEU A 564 20.47 11.93 24.30
C LEU A 564 19.58 10.70 24.05
N ASP A 565 20.11 9.65 23.42
CA ASP A 565 19.37 8.40 23.20
C ASP A 565 19.12 7.66 24.53
N GLU A 566 20.14 7.55 25.39
CA GLU A 566 20.01 6.99 26.74
C GLU A 566 18.99 7.75 27.58
N TYR A 567 19.04 9.09 27.57
CA TYR A 567 18.04 9.93 28.23
C TYR A 567 16.64 9.68 27.64
N ALA A 568 16.51 9.59 26.32
CA ALA A 568 15.24 9.35 25.66
C ALA A 568 14.64 7.98 26.05
N GLN A 569 15.46 6.94 26.13
CA GLN A 569 15.04 5.61 26.60
C GLN A 569 14.62 5.63 28.07
N ALA A 570 15.40 6.29 28.94
CA ALA A 570 15.05 6.43 30.36
C ALA A 570 13.75 7.22 30.56
N PHE A 571 13.54 8.29 29.79
CA PHE A 571 12.30 9.07 29.80
C PHE A 571 11.10 8.23 29.36
N LEU A 572 11.24 7.41 28.31
CA LEU A 572 10.18 6.49 27.88
C LEU A 572 9.87 5.44 28.94
N ALA A 573 10.90 4.89 29.60
CA ALA A 573 10.74 3.92 30.68
C ALA A 573 9.99 4.51 31.89
N ASP A 574 10.29 5.75 32.29
CA ASP A 574 9.55 6.50 33.33
C ASP A 574 8.06 6.66 32.98
N LYS A 575 7.73 6.80 31.68
CA LYS A 575 6.35 6.84 31.18
C LYS A 575 5.72 5.46 30.96
N GLY A 576 6.35 4.39 31.42
CA GLY A 576 5.83 3.02 31.34
C GLY A 576 6.03 2.36 29.97
N ILE A 577 6.94 2.86 29.14
CA ILE A 577 7.28 2.30 27.82
C ILE A 577 8.70 1.73 27.90
N ALA A 578 8.81 0.46 28.29
CA ALA A 578 10.07 -0.28 28.30
C ALA A 578 10.20 -1.14 27.03
N GLY A 579 11.40 -1.19 26.44
CA GLY A 579 11.72 -2.07 25.30
C GLY A 579 11.44 -1.50 23.90
N GLU A 580 10.88 -0.29 23.79
CA GLU A 580 10.81 0.41 22.50
C GLU A 580 12.07 1.27 22.27
N PRO A 581 12.65 1.30 21.06
CA PRO A 581 13.77 2.19 20.76
C PRO A 581 13.31 3.64 20.71
N ALA A 582 14.19 4.61 21.00
CA ALA A 582 13.84 6.04 20.94
C ALA A 582 13.38 6.45 19.55
N THR A 583 14.07 5.96 18.51
CA THR A 583 13.72 6.16 17.10
C THR A 583 13.70 4.82 16.35
N TRP A 584 12.93 4.76 15.28
CA TRP A 584 12.89 3.62 14.36
C TRP A 584 12.52 4.14 12.98
N GLN A 585 12.91 3.44 11.92
CA GLN A 585 12.41 3.68 10.56
C GLN A 585 12.38 2.35 9.77
N PRO A 586 11.55 2.24 8.72
CA PRO A 586 11.55 1.06 7.87
C PRO A 586 12.87 0.88 7.11
N PRO A 587 13.22 -0.36 6.73
CA PRO A 587 14.38 -0.67 5.89
C PRO A 587 14.41 0.19 4.62
N ILE A 588 15.57 0.74 4.30
CA ILE A 588 15.76 1.71 3.22
C ILE A 588 15.99 1.03 1.85
N ASP A 589 16.41 -0.23 1.88
CA ASP A 589 16.57 -1.14 0.73
C ASP A 589 15.29 -1.26 -0.12
N LEU A 590 14.12 -1.14 0.51
CA LEU A 590 12.80 -1.08 -0.15
C LEU A 590 12.69 0.03 -1.21
N LEU A 591 13.56 1.04 -1.16
CA LEU A 591 13.58 2.18 -2.07
C LEU A 591 14.75 2.16 -3.07
N GLU A 592 15.74 1.29 -2.93
CA GLU A 592 16.99 1.34 -3.72
C GLU A 592 16.77 1.13 -5.22
N THR A 593 15.80 0.30 -5.59
CA THR A 593 15.50 -0.01 -6.99
C THR A 593 14.60 1.05 -7.66
N LEU A 594 14.14 2.07 -6.92
CA LEU A 594 13.18 3.05 -7.41
C LEU A 594 13.89 4.34 -7.84
N PRO A 595 13.63 4.88 -9.06
CA PRO A 595 14.22 6.14 -9.53
C PRO A 595 13.49 7.34 -8.91
N LEU A 596 13.70 7.52 -7.60
CA LEU A 596 13.10 8.59 -6.80
C LEU A 596 13.82 9.94 -7.03
N PRO A 597 13.12 11.08 -6.87
CA PRO A 597 13.66 12.40 -7.22
C PRO A 597 14.66 12.98 -6.22
N GLY A 598 14.59 12.59 -4.95
CA GLY A 598 15.46 13.10 -3.90
C GLY A 598 16.81 12.38 -3.89
N ILE A 599 17.85 13.11 -3.49
CA ILE A 599 19.20 12.55 -3.34
C ILE A 599 19.19 11.55 -2.18
N ASP A 600 19.78 10.38 -2.42
CA ASP A 600 19.97 9.38 -1.37
C ASP A 600 21.00 9.89 -0.33
N PRO A 601 20.65 10.01 0.96
CA PRO A 601 21.62 10.35 1.98
C PRO A 601 22.81 9.37 2.05
N GLY A 602 22.62 8.10 1.63
CA GLY A 602 23.67 7.09 1.61
C GLY A 602 24.77 7.31 0.58
N THR A 603 24.54 8.11 -0.46
CA THR A 603 25.53 8.38 -1.51
C THR A 603 26.40 9.59 -1.23
N ILE A 604 26.12 10.34 -0.16
CA ILE A 604 26.93 11.50 0.24
C ILE A 604 28.19 11.01 0.94
N ASP A 605 29.34 11.52 0.51
CA ASP A 605 30.61 11.28 1.19
C ASP A 605 30.59 11.90 2.59
N LEU A 606 30.52 11.03 3.59
CA LEU A 606 30.51 11.41 5.00
C LEU A 606 31.82 12.05 5.44
N ALA A 607 32.96 11.59 4.92
CA ALA A 607 34.26 12.17 5.27
C ALA A 607 34.34 13.61 4.76
N ALA A 608 33.99 13.84 3.49
CA ALA A 608 33.93 15.19 2.93
C ALA A 608 32.94 16.11 3.66
N LEU A 609 31.81 15.57 4.15
CA LEU A 609 30.88 16.32 4.99
C LEU A 609 31.50 16.71 6.33
N HIS A 610 32.14 15.77 7.02
CA HIS A 610 32.80 16.03 8.30
C HIS A 610 33.96 17.02 8.14
N ASP A 611 34.73 16.94 7.06
CA ASP A 611 35.80 17.88 6.72
C ASP A 611 35.26 19.29 6.48
N ALA A 612 34.17 19.42 5.71
CA ALA A 612 33.53 20.72 5.47
C ALA A 612 33.00 21.35 6.77
N MET A 613 32.43 20.53 7.67
CA MET A 613 31.94 20.98 8.97
C MET A 613 33.05 21.26 9.98
N SER A 614 34.26 20.75 9.77
CA SER A 614 35.43 21.01 10.63
C SER A 614 35.95 22.46 10.49
N ILE A 615 35.60 23.15 9.41
CA ILE A 615 35.95 24.56 9.21
C ILE A 615 35.09 25.44 10.15
N PRO A 616 35.70 26.24 11.05
CA PRO A 616 34.96 27.08 11.98
C PRO A 616 33.99 28.05 11.28
N GLY A 617 32.74 28.10 11.75
CA GLY A 617 31.71 29.00 11.21
C GLY A 617 30.94 28.45 10.00
N THR A 618 31.25 27.25 9.51
CA THR A 618 30.51 26.63 8.41
C THR A 618 29.10 26.23 8.85
N THR A 619 28.09 26.75 8.15
CA THR A 619 26.68 26.39 8.38
C THR A 619 26.30 25.13 7.60
N PRO A 620 25.29 24.34 8.06
CA PRO A 620 24.77 23.20 7.29
C PRO A 620 24.36 23.58 5.87
N ARG A 621 23.89 24.81 5.67
CA ARG A 621 23.56 25.36 4.35
C ARG A 621 24.81 25.55 3.46
N ALA A 622 25.91 26.03 4.03
CA ALA A 622 27.17 26.19 3.30
C ALA A 622 27.76 24.82 2.91
N ALA A 623 27.79 23.87 3.85
CA ALA A 623 28.24 22.50 3.59
C ALA A 623 27.40 21.82 2.50
N ALA A 624 26.08 21.99 2.53
CA ALA A 624 25.19 21.47 1.49
C ALA A 624 25.53 21.99 0.08
N ARG A 625 25.90 23.28 -0.04
CA ARG A 625 26.30 23.87 -1.31
C ARG A 625 27.61 23.29 -1.83
N VAL A 626 28.58 23.06 -0.96
CA VAL A 626 29.89 22.47 -1.32
C VAL A 626 29.72 21.03 -1.81
N LEU A 627 28.88 20.25 -1.14
CA LEU A 627 28.63 18.83 -1.48
C LEU A 627 27.58 18.63 -2.57
N GLY A 628 27.03 19.71 -3.15
CA GLY A 628 25.98 19.62 -4.18
C GLY A 628 24.68 18.95 -3.69
N THR A 629 24.35 19.09 -2.40
CA THR A 629 23.20 18.44 -1.75
C THR A 629 22.26 19.47 -1.12
N THR A 630 21.25 19.00 -0.38
CA THR A 630 20.28 19.86 0.32
C THR A 630 20.63 20.04 1.78
N THR A 631 20.26 21.19 2.36
CA THR A 631 20.47 21.46 3.80
C THR A 631 19.78 20.42 4.68
N ASP A 632 18.63 19.89 4.25
CA ASP A 632 17.88 18.88 5.03
C ASP A 632 18.60 17.52 5.06
N ILE A 633 19.34 17.15 4.00
CA ILE A 633 20.20 15.96 4.00
C ILE A 633 21.38 16.15 4.96
N VAL A 634 22.04 17.32 4.92
CA VAL A 634 23.15 17.62 5.84
C VAL A 634 22.69 17.56 7.29
N ARG A 635 21.54 18.18 7.62
CA ARG A 635 20.95 18.10 8.97
C ARG A 635 20.71 16.65 9.39
N TYR A 636 20.12 15.85 8.52
CA TYR A 636 19.83 14.44 8.80
C TYR A 636 21.12 13.63 9.04
N LEU A 637 22.15 13.81 8.21
CA LEU A 637 23.42 13.12 8.34
C LEU A 637 24.16 13.53 9.62
N LEU A 638 24.21 14.82 9.94
CA LEU A 638 24.84 15.29 11.18
C LEU A 638 24.09 14.82 12.44
N ALA A 639 22.76 14.73 12.39
CA ALA A 639 21.97 14.24 13.51
C ALA A 639 22.08 12.70 13.72
N THR A 640 22.30 11.93 12.65
CA THR A 640 22.34 10.45 12.71
C THR A 640 23.74 9.86 12.70
N ARG A 641 24.70 10.56 12.10
CA ARG A 641 26.11 10.18 11.93
C ARG A 641 27.00 11.41 12.16
N PRO A 642 27.00 11.96 13.39
CA PRO A 642 27.79 13.14 13.73
C PRO A 642 29.29 12.90 13.52
N PRO A 643 30.07 13.96 13.20
CA PRO A 643 31.52 13.85 13.11
C PRO A 643 32.11 13.48 14.47
N LEU A 644 33.22 12.74 14.44
CA LEU A 644 34.05 12.57 15.63
C LEU A 644 34.50 13.93 16.14
N ARG A 645 34.57 14.07 17.46
CA ARG A 645 35.01 15.30 18.08
C ARG A 645 36.40 15.68 17.58
N ALA A 646 36.54 16.90 17.02
CA ALA A 646 37.84 17.42 16.62
C ALA A 646 38.74 17.56 17.86
N ALA A 647 39.98 17.06 17.78
CA ALA A 647 40.98 17.11 18.86
C ALA A 647 41.47 18.53 19.20
N ALA A 648 40.86 19.57 18.62
CA ALA A 648 41.24 20.96 18.86
C ALA A 648 40.94 21.35 20.33
N PRO A 649 41.82 22.13 20.98
CA PRO A 649 41.60 22.57 22.35
C PRO A 649 40.30 23.39 22.43
N PRO A 650 39.46 23.17 23.45
CA PRO A 650 38.16 23.83 23.53
C PRO A 650 38.35 25.36 23.55
N SER A 651 37.66 26.05 22.65
CA SER A 651 37.80 27.50 22.44
C SER A 651 37.21 28.32 23.59
N THR A 652 36.27 27.77 24.35
CA THR A 652 35.58 28.44 25.46
C THR A 652 35.96 27.86 26.82
N SER A 653 35.95 28.70 27.87
CA SER A 653 36.25 28.26 29.24
C SER A 653 35.29 27.15 29.73
N ARG A 654 34.02 27.22 29.31
CA ARG A 654 32.97 26.25 29.64
C ARG A 654 33.20 24.90 28.98
N ALA A 655 33.62 24.88 27.71
CA ALA A 655 33.97 23.65 27.03
C ALA A 655 35.21 22.99 27.66
N ARG A 656 36.21 23.78 28.09
CA ARG A 656 37.35 23.26 28.87
C ARG A 656 36.94 22.67 30.22
N HIS A 657 35.95 23.27 30.88
CA HIS A 657 35.39 22.75 32.13
C HIS A 657 34.67 21.42 31.91
N ASN A 658 33.77 21.34 30.92
CA ASN A 658 33.05 20.11 30.60
C ASN A 658 34.01 18.98 30.17
N ASP A 659 35.05 19.31 29.40
CA ASP A 659 36.09 18.37 28.99
C ASP A 659 36.88 17.80 30.18
N ARG A 660 37.31 18.67 31.10
CA ARG A 660 37.98 18.25 32.33
C ARG A 660 37.07 17.43 33.24
N TYR A 661 35.78 17.78 33.30
CA TYR A 661 34.79 17.03 34.04
C TYR A 661 34.60 15.63 33.44
N GLY A 662 34.46 15.50 32.11
CA GLY A 662 34.37 14.22 31.42
C GLY A 662 35.62 13.35 31.62
N GLN A 663 36.81 13.94 31.54
CA GLN A 663 38.08 13.26 31.86
C GLN A 663 38.12 12.77 33.31
N ALA A 664 37.67 13.60 34.26
CA ALA A 664 37.60 13.22 35.67
C ALA A 664 36.59 12.08 35.91
N LYS A 665 35.43 12.12 35.24
CA LYS A 665 34.39 11.07 35.30
C LYS A 665 34.89 9.74 34.72
N ALA A 666 35.63 9.78 33.61
CA ALA A 666 36.24 8.61 32.99
C ALA A 666 37.38 8.02 33.83
N ALA A 667 38.22 8.88 34.44
CA ALA A 667 39.30 8.46 35.32
C ALA A 667 38.83 7.93 36.68
N LEU A 668 37.62 8.31 37.11
CA LEU A 668 37.05 7.92 38.39
C LEU A 668 35.61 7.40 38.26
N PRO A 669 35.42 6.18 37.75
CA PRO A 669 34.12 5.53 37.67
C PRO A 669 33.44 5.41 39.04
N ARG A 670 32.10 5.33 39.06
CA ARG A 670 31.30 5.30 40.30
C ARG A 670 31.78 4.25 41.31
N GLU A 671 32.05 3.02 40.87
CA GLU A 671 32.48 1.93 41.75
C GLU A 671 33.82 2.25 42.43
N THR A 672 34.79 2.72 41.65
CA THR A 672 36.09 3.17 42.15
C THR A 672 35.94 4.37 43.09
N PHE A 673 35.06 5.32 42.78
CA PHE A 673 34.77 6.46 43.66
C PHE A 673 34.19 5.96 44.99
N VAL A 674 33.19 5.08 44.96
CA VAL A 674 32.58 4.50 46.15
C VAL A 674 33.60 3.73 46.98
N ASP A 675 34.48 2.95 46.35
CA ASP A 675 35.56 2.24 47.05
C ASP A 675 36.52 3.22 47.74
N LEU A 676 37.10 4.16 46.99
CA LEU A 676 38.06 5.12 47.53
C LEU A 676 37.44 6.01 48.61
N TYR A 677 36.20 6.47 48.40
CA TYR A 677 35.52 7.36 49.33
C TYR A 677 34.96 6.59 50.52
N ASN A 678 34.08 5.60 50.33
CA ASN A 678 33.37 4.93 51.42
C ASN A 678 34.18 3.82 52.08
N HIS A 679 34.86 2.96 51.33
CA HIS A 679 35.57 1.79 51.87
C HIS A 679 36.98 2.17 52.36
N GLN A 680 37.78 2.84 51.53
CA GLN A 680 39.15 3.26 51.87
C GLN A 680 39.21 4.57 52.67
N ARG A 681 38.05 5.17 52.96
CA ARG A 681 37.88 6.38 53.79
C ARG A 681 38.64 7.62 53.31
N MET A 682 39.12 7.66 52.07
CA MET A 682 39.94 8.74 51.53
C MET A 682 39.13 10.05 51.40
N PRO A 683 39.68 11.23 51.76
CA PRO A 683 38.95 12.49 51.65
C PRO A 683 38.88 12.98 50.20
N LEU A 684 37.81 13.70 49.84
CA LEU A 684 37.57 14.18 48.47
C LEU A 684 38.73 14.97 47.85
N ARG A 685 39.54 15.66 48.66
CA ARG A 685 40.73 16.38 48.17
C ARG A 685 41.82 15.45 47.65
N ASP A 686 42.01 14.30 48.30
CA ASP A 686 43.10 13.36 48.01
C ASP A 686 42.66 12.47 46.83
N ILE A 687 41.37 12.12 46.77
CA ILE A 687 40.74 11.50 45.59
C ILE A 687 40.81 12.43 44.36
N ALA A 688 40.54 13.73 44.52
CA ALA A 688 40.67 14.67 43.42
C ALA A 688 42.13 14.79 42.93
N ALA A 689 43.08 14.83 43.86
CA ALA A 689 44.50 14.92 43.54
C ALA A 689 45.02 13.68 42.80
N SER A 690 44.52 12.47 43.12
CA SER A 690 44.95 11.24 42.45
C SER A 690 44.59 11.18 40.97
N ILE A 691 43.59 11.97 40.53
CA ILE A 691 43.17 12.07 39.12
C ILE A 691 43.49 13.43 38.50
N GLY A 692 44.26 14.29 39.18
CA GLY A 692 44.61 15.63 38.69
C GLY A 692 43.43 16.61 38.60
N ALA A 693 42.34 16.37 39.34
CA ALA A 693 41.14 17.20 39.36
C ALA A 693 41.09 18.14 40.59
N SER A 694 40.22 19.14 40.56
CA SER A 694 39.99 20.02 41.72
C SER A 694 39.05 19.36 42.74
N ARG A 695 39.16 19.73 44.02
CA ARG A 695 38.22 19.27 45.07
C ARG A 695 36.76 19.54 44.70
N GLN A 696 36.48 20.70 44.11
CA GLN A 696 35.13 21.07 43.66
C GLN A 696 34.61 20.11 42.58
N MET A 697 35.49 19.64 41.68
CA MET A 697 35.16 18.64 40.67
C MET A 697 34.77 17.30 41.30
N ALA A 698 35.56 16.83 42.29
CA ALA A 698 35.24 15.61 43.02
C ALA A 698 33.95 15.72 43.86
N THR A 699 33.68 16.89 44.46
CA THR A 699 32.39 17.14 45.13
C THR A 699 31.23 17.05 44.15
N ARG A 700 31.38 17.62 42.94
CA ARG A 700 30.35 17.55 41.90
C ARG A 700 30.12 16.11 41.45
N LEU A 701 31.18 15.36 41.14
CA LEU A 701 31.09 13.93 40.81
C LEU A 701 30.42 13.10 41.91
N ALA A 702 30.70 13.40 43.19
CA ALA A 702 30.04 12.74 44.31
C ALA A 702 28.53 13.00 44.32
N HIS A 703 28.09 14.23 44.06
CA HIS A 703 26.67 14.53 43.89
C HIS A 703 26.05 13.81 42.68
N ASP A 704 26.75 13.78 41.54
CA ASP A 704 26.25 13.14 40.32
C ASP A 704 26.15 11.61 40.44
N TYR A 705 27.00 10.99 41.27
CA TYR A 705 26.94 9.56 41.61
C TYR A 705 26.04 9.22 42.80
N ASP A 706 25.35 10.22 43.35
CA ASP A 706 24.49 10.13 44.53
C ASP A 706 25.24 9.58 45.76
N ILE A 707 26.49 10.00 45.94
CA ILE A 707 27.36 9.65 47.06
C ILE A 707 27.23 10.73 48.12
N ALA A 708 26.68 10.36 49.29
CA ALA A 708 26.53 11.26 50.42
C ALA A 708 27.90 11.80 50.90
N VAL A 709 28.15 13.09 50.64
CA VAL A 709 29.37 13.76 51.09
C VAL A 709 29.35 13.88 52.61
N ARG A 710 30.37 13.35 53.28
CA ARG A 710 30.55 13.45 54.73
C ARG A 710 30.48 14.90 55.17
N GLU A 711 29.70 15.16 56.22
CA GLU A 711 29.60 16.50 56.80
C GLU A 711 31.00 17.04 57.11
N PRO A 712 31.27 18.32 56.79
CA PRO A 712 32.53 18.93 57.15
C PRO A 712 32.67 18.89 58.67
N HIS A 713 33.60 18.08 59.16
CA HIS A 713 33.96 18.06 60.57
C HIS A 713 34.45 19.48 60.91
N ARG A 714 33.61 20.25 61.60
CA ARG A 714 34.00 21.55 62.18
C ARG A 714 35.20 21.22 63.07
N PRO A 715 36.36 21.88 62.91
CA PRO A 715 37.44 21.66 63.86
C PRO A 715 36.87 22.00 65.23
N THR A 716 36.88 21.03 66.15
CA THR A 716 36.57 21.25 67.56
C THR A 716 37.52 22.34 68.05
N HIS A 717 37.03 23.57 68.13
CA HIS A 717 37.74 24.63 68.83
C HIS A 717 37.85 24.16 70.27
N THR A 718 39.04 23.72 70.71
CA THR A 718 39.30 23.49 72.13
C THR A 718 39.01 24.81 72.84
N ILE A 719 37.93 24.86 73.62
CA ILE A 719 37.55 26.03 74.40
C ILE A 719 38.48 26.03 75.60
N VAL A 720 39.31 27.06 75.73
CA VAL A 720 40.09 27.28 76.94
C VAL A 720 39.21 28.05 77.90
N GLU A 721 38.89 27.47 79.06
CA GLU A 721 38.07 28.14 80.07
C GLU A 721 38.80 29.35 80.66
N LYS A 722 38.04 30.41 80.94
CA LYS A 722 38.57 31.67 81.49
C LYS A 722 39.29 31.44 82.82
N ASP A 723 38.68 30.66 83.70
CA ASP A 723 39.18 30.46 85.07
C ASP A 723 40.47 29.64 85.07
N TRP A 724 40.56 28.62 84.22
CA TRP A 724 41.78 27.84 84.02
C TRP A 724 42.92 28.70 83.46
N LEU A 725 42.65 29.50 82.42
CA LEU A 725 43.68 30.37 81.84
C LEU A 725 44.12 31.46 82.83
N HIS A 726 43.19 31.99 83.63
CA HIS A 726 43.48 32.95 84.69
C HIS A 726 44.32 32.31 85.80
N GLU A 727 44.00 31.09 86.23
CA GLU A 727 44.79 30.36 87.22
C GLU A 727 46.21 30.08 86.70
N GLN A 728 46.36 29.56 85.48
CA GLN A 728 47.68 29.21 84.96
C GLN A 728 48.54 30.45 84.64
N TYR A 729 47.96 31.51 84.08
CA TYR A 729 48.70 32.68 83.60
C TYR A 729 48.87 33.78 84.66
N ILE A 730 47.84 34.06 85.47
CA ILE A 730 47.88 35.12 86.51
C ILE A 730 48.32 34.55 87.85
N ILE A 731 47.65 33.50 88.35
CA ILE A 731 47.90 32.96 89.70
C ILE A 731 49.23 32.19 89.76
N ARG A 732 49.41 31.20 88.88
CA ARG A 732 50.61 30.34 88.81
C ARG A 732 51.77 30.98 88.03
N ARG A 733 51.56 32.19 87.50
CA ARG A 733 52.55 33.00 86.76
C ARG A 733 53.32 32.30 85.64
N ARG A 734 52.71 31.30 84.98
CA ARG A 734 53.34 30.58 83.87
C ARG A 734 53.38 31.44 82.59
N VAL A 735 54.37 31.21 81.74
CA VAL A 735 54.48 31.94 80.46
C VAL A 735 53.53 31.35 79.41
N LEU A 736 52.90 32.21 78.62
CA LEU A 736 51.96 31.82 77.55
C LEU A 736 52.48 30.72 76.60
N PRO A 737 53.77 30.69 76.21
CA PRO A 737 54.29 29.62 75.37
C PRO A 737 54.20 28.23 75.98
N ASP A 738 54.45 28.10 77.29
CA ASP A 738 54.40 26.81 77.98
C ASP A 738 52.96 26.34 78.17
N ILE A 739 52.06 27.26 78.51
CA ILE A 739 50.62 26.98 78.62
C ILE A 739 50.06 26.57 77.24
N ALA A 740 50.49 27.24 76.17
CA ALA A 740 50.08 26.89 74.81
C ALA A 740 50.60 25.51 74.40
N LYS A 741 51.86 25.17 74.74
CA LYS A 741 52.46 23.86 74.47
C LYS A 741 51.72 22.74 75.20
N GLU A 742 51.36 22.95 76.48
CA GLU A 742 50.61 21.96 77.27
C GLU A 742 49.17 21.80 76.79
N ALA A 743 48.51 22.89 76.40
CA ALA A 743 47.16 22.84 75.83
C ALA A 743 47.13 22.34 74.37
N GLY A 744 48.28 21.99 73.77
CA GLY A 744 48.38 21.55 72.38
C GLY A 744 48.03 22.64 71.36
N MET A 745 48.20 23.92 71.70
CA MET A 745 47.81 25.08 70.90
C MET A 745 49.00 25.98 70.55
N SER A 746 48.85 26.80 69.51
CA SER A 746 49.83 27.83 69.21
C SER A 746 49.78 28.98 70.23
N THR A 747 50.92 29.63 70.46
CA THR A 747 51.04 30.78 71.38
C THR A 747 50.12 31.95 71.00
N SER A 748 49.91 32.16 69.69
CA SER A 748 49.00 33.17 69.15
C SER A 748 47.52 32.79 69.31
N THR A 749 47.20 31.49 69.37
CA THR A 749 45.84 31.01 69.72
C THR A 749 45.57 31.23 71.21
N MET A 750 46.53 30.94 72.09
CA MET A 750 46.39 31.15 73.53
C MET A 750 46.32 32.64 73.90
N ALA A 751 47.09 33.50 73.21
CA ALA A 751 47.00 34.95 73.37
C ALA A 751 45.62 35.50 72.97
N ARG A 752 45.02 34.98 71.89
CA ARG A 752 43.65 35.34 71.49
C ARG A 752 42.61 34.92 72.54
N TRP A 753 42.78 33.75 73.17
CA TRP A 753 41.92 33.33 74.28
C TRP A 753 42.08 34.23 75.52
N ALA A 754 43.30 34.65 75.86
CA ALA A 754 43.52 35.62 76.94
C ALA A 754 42.83 36.96 76.65
N THR A 755 42.95 37.49 75.42
CA THR A 755 42.24 38.71 75.01
C THR A 755 40.72 38.52 75.06
N ARG A 756 40.21 37.39 74.56
CA ARG A 756 38.77 37.09 74.56
C ARG A 756 38.17 37.01 75.96
N HIS A 757 38.94 36.52 76.92
CA HIS A 757 38.54 36.39 78.33
C HIS A 757 38.84 37.62 79.19
N GLY A 758 39.40 38.67 78.60
CA GLY A 758 39.75 39.91 79.30
C GLY A 758 40.95 39.77 80.24
N ILE A 759 41.84 38.80 80.02
CA ILE A 759 43.04 38.58 80.84
C ILE A 759 44.16 39.48 80.32
N PRO A 760 44.71 40.40 81.13
CA PRO A 760 45.75 41.33 80.69
C PRO A 760 47.05 40.59 80.40
N LEU A 761 47.52 40.70 79.15
CA LEU A 761 48.79 40.12 78.71
C LEU A 761 49.96 40.92 79.30
N ARG A 762 50.93 40.23 79.89
CA ARG A 762 52.17 40.86 80.39
C ARG A 762 52.97 41.43 79.23
N GLY A 763 53.45 42.66 79.39
CA GLY A 763 54.35 43.31 78.43
C GLY A 763 55.61 42.47 78.17
N ARG A 764 56.14 42.52 76.94
CA ARG A 764 57.37 41.81 76.56
C ARG A 764 58.53 42.32 77.44
N GLY A 765 59.11 41.43 78.26
CA GLY A 765 60.32 41.73 79.05
C GLY A 765 60.30 41.36 80.55
N GLY A 766 59.26 40.73 81.09
CA GLY A 766 59.26 40.26 82.48
C GLY A 766 60.01 38.93 82.69
N PRO A 767 60.71 38.71 83.82
CA PRO A 767 61.56 37.53 84.02
C PRO A 767 60.75 36.23 83.95
N SER A 768 61.24 35.26 83.18
CA SER A 768 60.63 33.92 83.10
C SER A 768 60.69 33.19 84.45
N HIS A 769 59.69 32.35 84.74
CA HIS A 769 59.60 31.51 85.95
C HIS A 769 60.86 30.66 86.23
N ARG A 770 61.64 30.34 85.17
CA ARG A 770 62.94 29.67 85.28
C ARG A 770 63.99 30.50 86.04
N ALA A 771 63.92 31.83 85.97
CA ALA A 771 64.83 32.72 86.70
C ALA A 771 64.47 32.85 88.20
N ALA A 772 63.19 32.67 88.57
CA ALA A 772 62.73 32.74 89.97
C ALA A 772 62.98 31.44 90.75
N LEU A 773 62.99 30.28 90.08
CA LEU A 773 63.36 29.00 90.70
C LEU A 773 64.87 28.87 90.96
N ALA A 774 65.70 29.60 90.22
CA ALA A 774 67.16 29.60 90.42
C ALA A 774 67.63 30.45 91.61
N THR A 775 66.75 31.29 92.18
CA THR A 775 67.07 32.22 93.28
C THR A 775 66.64 31.75 94.67
N GLN A 776 66.11 30.52 94.81
CA GLN A 776 65.74 29.90 96.11
C GLN A 776 66.66 28.76 96.55
N SER A 777 67.80 28.58 95.88
CA SER A 777 68.83 27.61 96.29
C SER A 777 70.23 28.18 96.04
N SER A 778 70.59 29.21 96.81
CA SER A 778 71.96 29.66 97.14
C SER A 778 71.89 30.76 98.21
#